data_AF-A0A9Q0KS60-F1
#
_entry.id   AF-A0A9Q0KS60-F1
#
_cell.length_a   1.000
_cell.length_b   1.000
_cell.length_c   1.000
_cell.angle_alpha   90.00
_cell.angle_beta   90.00
_cell.angle_gamma   90.00
#
_symmetry.space_group_name_H-M   'P 1'
#
loop_
_entity.id
_entity.type
_entity.pdbx_description
1 polymer ?
#
loop_
_entity_poly.entity_id
_entity_poly.type
_entity_poly.pdbx_seq_one_letter_code
_entity_poly.pdbx_strand_id
1 'polypeptide(L)'
;MTNDEFRVIVVGYNHKMRILLDTIVGKIAQFEVKEDRVAVIKETVMKEYQNFKFQQPYQQAMYYCSLILEDHSWPWFEALEILPYLEAGDLAKFSPVMLSKAFLECYVAGNIDSNEAESLVQHIEDVFYKGPKPICRPLFPSEHLTKRIIKLERGVSHFYSVEGLNPSDENSALVHYIQVHQDDLFLNVKLQLFALVAKQPAFHQLRSVEQLGYITVLRQRNDSGIRDVQFIVQSTEKSPSMALKLSPPPPASSMIWAPHLFPVIHSGEEEGIVAKRFIQSPLIRKINRNISSASEEEIMANGGVFILSLFCLASLAWVCSGYVHSDASSGNIFDVTNFGAIGDANTDDSPAFLKAWDMACKSTGPSTLRIPDKTFLLNTVKFDGPCKAVNINVQISGKIIASSDMYKWKASDSWISFHSINGLKITGSGTGEINGRGWSWWQCKENKKCSKVPNTLLISNSVGVGVNGLKFIDSPKMHLVIDSSSKVQVSQLSVVAPEDSPNTDGIHVSHSQDVQVTDSFIGTGDDCVSIQTGSSNVIVSRIKCGPGHGISIGSLGDEEKAMVEQIHVSDCQFTGTKNGARIKSWQGGSGFARDITFQNLDMTSVEHPIVIDQFYCNGQHNCKNQTSAVQISNVLFENIRGSSSKKVAIDLACSKTVRCTSITLKDIQLTSNETGKEITAYCDGVDGTGSSVKPEVKCLAQQR
;
A
#
# COMPACT_ATOMS: atom_id res chain seq x y z
N MET A 1 22.77 -3.12 -4.75
CA MET A 1 24.11 -3.71 -4.86
C MET A 1 25.09 -2.63 -4.45
N THR A 2 26.10 -2.98 -3.66
CA THR A 2 27.27 -2.14 -3.41
C THR A 2 28.28 -2.35 -4.55
N ASN A 3 29.31 -1.52 -4.68
CA ASN A 3 30.27 -1.49 -5.80
C ASN A 3 30.98 -2.82 -6.16
N ASP A 4 30.88 -3.85 -5.32
CA ASP A 4 31.69 -5.07 -5.38
C ASP A 4 30.90 -6.40 -5.34
N GLU A 5 29.56 -6.37 -5.44
CA GLU A 5 28.73 -7.58 -5.20
C GLU A 5 27.60 -7.76 -6.21
N PHE A 6 27.52 -8.98 -6.76
CA PHE A 6 26.38 -9.46 -7.55
C PHE A 6 25.49 -10.34 -6.66
N ARG A 7 24.34 -9.81 -6.24
CA ARG A 7 23.41 -10.52 -5.34
C ARG A 7 22.18 -11.04 -6.08
N VAL A 8 21.89 -12.33 -5.90
CA VAL A 8 20.67 -13.00 -6.37
C VAL A 8 19.84 -13.41 -5.16
N ILE A 9 18.64 -12.86 -5.03
CA ILE A 9 17.69 -13.21 -3.97
C ILE A 9 16.53 -13.96 -4.62
N VAL A 10 16.27 -15.18 -4.16
CA VAL A 10 15.15 -16.01 -4.62
C VAL A 10 14.21 -16.27 -3.44
N VAL A 11 12.93 -15.91 -3.60
CA VAL A 11 11.89 -16.10 -2.57
C VAL A 11 10.67 -16.76 -3.23
N GLY A 12 10.08 -17.75 -2.56
CA GLY A 12 8.90 -18.43 -3.07
C GLY A 12 8.66 -19.79 -2.42
N TYR A 13 7.71 -20.56 -2.95
CA TYR A 13 7.41 -21.91 -2.47
C TYR A 13 8.56 -22.88 -2.77
N ASN A 14 8.92 -23.71 -1.78
CA ASN A 14 10.05 -24.65 -1.82
C ASN A 14 10.18 -25.42 -3.14
N HIS A 15 9.07 -26.02 -3.61
CA HIS A 15 9.04 -26.89 -4.78
C HIS A 15 9.30 -26.18 -6.13
N LYS A 16 9.21 -24.83 -6.20
CA LYS A 16 9.55 -24.05 -7.41
C LYS A 16 10.82 -23.22 -7.27
N MET A 17 11.27 -23.00 -6.04
CA MET A 17 12.46 -22.20 -5.76
C MET A 17 13.72 -22.80 -6.38
N ARG A 18 13.89 -24.12 -6.31
CA ARG A 18 15.00 -24.82 -6.96
C ARG A 18 15.02 -24.60 -8.48
N ILE A 19 13.88 -24.81 -9.15
CA ILE A 19 13.76 -24.63 -10.60
C ILE A 19 14.12 -23.20 -11.02
N LEU A 20 13.66 -22.20 -10.25
CA LEU A 20 13.97 -20.80 -10.51
C LEU A 20 15.45 -20.49 -10.29
N LEU A 21 16.03 -21.00 -9.20
CA LEU A 21 17.46 -20.87 -8.90
C LEU A 21 18.31 -21.49 -10.01
N ASP A 22 18.02 -22.73 -10.40
CA ASP A 22 18.72 -23.45 -11.48
C ASP A 22 18.65 -22.67 -12.80
N THR A 23 17.48 -22.08 -13.10
CA THR A 23 17.30 -21.26 -14.30
C THR A 23 18.16 -20.00 -14.26
N ILE A 24 18.18 -19.29 -13.13
CA ILE A 24 18.95 -18.06 -12.96
C ILE A 24 20.45 -18.35 -13.03
N VAL A 25 20.91 -19.36 -12.30
CA VAL A 25 22.31 -19.81 -12.27
C VAL A 25 22.76 -20.22 -13.68
N GLY A 26 21.95 -20.99 -14.40
CA GLY A 26 22.24 -21.35 -15.79
C GLY A 26 22.34 -20.13 -16.73
N LYS A 27 21.49 -19.11 -16.54
CA LYS A 27 21.54 -17.88 -17.34
C LYS A 27 22.75 -17.01 -17.03
N ILE A 28 23.23 -16.98 -15.79
CA ILE A 28 24.46 -16.28 -15.42
C ILE A 28 25.66 -17.02 -16.03
N ALA A 29 25.67 -18.35 -15.92
CA ALA A 29 26.74 -19.18 -16.44
C ALA A 29 26.91 -19.07 -17.97
N GLN A 30 25.80 -18.86 -18.67
CA GLN A 30 25.72 -18.72 -20.14
C GLN A 30 25.45 -17.28 -20.56
N PHE A 31 25.90 -16.31 -19.76
CA PHE A 31 25.64 -14.90 -20.06
C PHE A 31 26.34 -14.48 -21.35
N GLU A 32 25.56 -13.94 -22.29
CA GLU A 32 26.03 -13.38 -23.54
C GLU A 32 25.64 -11.92 -23.63
N VAL A 33 26.60 -11.09 -24.03
CA VAL A 33 26.37 -9.65 -24.19
C VAL A 33 25.57 -9.41 -25.47
N LYS A 34 24.47 -8.70 -25.31
CA LYS A 34 23.62 -8.25 -26.41
C LYS A 34 23.79 -6.76 -26.62
N GLU A 35 24.25 -6.37 -27.81
CA GLU A 35 24.64 -4.99 -28.12
C GLU A 35 23.47 -4.00 -27.97
N ASP A 36 22.29 -4.38 -28.44
CA ASP A 36 21.04 -3.63 -28.28
C ASP A 36 20.70 -3.40 -26.79
N ARG A 37 20.92 -4.41 -25.95
CA ARG A 37 20.68 -4.31 -24.50
C ARG A 37 21.70 -3.40 -23.81
N VAL A 38 22.97 -3.46 -24.21
CA VAL A 38 24.01 -2.58 -23.67
C VAL A 38 23.72 -1.13 -24.02
N ALA A 39 23.32 -0.83 -25.26
CA ALA A 39 22.98 0.53 -25.67
C ALA A 39 21.85 1.13 -24.80
N VAL A 40 20.77 0.37 -24.59
CA VAL A 40 19.64 0.81 -23.76
C VAL A 40 20.06 0.99 -22.29
N ILE A 41 20.84 0.07 -21.73
CA ILE A 41 21.32 0.18 -20.34
C ILE A 41 22.25 1.37 -20.19
N LYS A 42 23.16 1.59 -21.13
CA LYS A 42 24.10 2.72 -21.14
C LYS A 42 23.36 4.06 -21.12
N GLU A 43 22.38 4.22 -22.01
CA GLU A 43 21.54 5.43 -22.04
C GLU A 43 20.78 5.63 -20.72
N THR A 44 20.27 4.54 -20.13
CA THR A 44 19.55 4.55 -18.85
C THR A 44 20.45 5.03 -17.71
N VAL A 45 21.66 4.46 -17.56
CA VAL A 45 22.60 4.83 -16.49
C VAL A 45 23.12 6.27 -16.69
N MET A 46 23.35 6.69 -17.93
CA MET A 46 23.72 8.07 -18.22
C MET A 46 22.63 9.05 -17.77
N LYS A 47 21.36 8.76 -18.07
CA LYS A 47 20.24 9.59 -17.59
C LYS A 47 20.15 9.58 -16.06
N GLU A 48 20.34 8.45 -15.41
CA GLU A 48 20.36 8.38 -13.93
C GLU A 48 21.37 9.33 -13.31
N TYR A 49 22.63 9.29 -13.77
CA TYR A 49 23.66 10.19 -13.28
C TYR A 49 23.37 11.65 -13.61
N GLN A 50 22.85 11.95 -14.80
CA GLN A 50 22.42 13.32 -15.15
C GLN A 50 21.30 13.83 -14.25
N ASN A 51 20.42 12.96 -13.78
CA ASN A 51 19.29 13.31 -12.92
C ASN A 51 19.63 13.34 -11.44
N PHE A 52 20.83 12.90 -11.04
CA PHE A 52 21.28 12.92 -9.65
C PHE A 52 21.13 14.31 -9.02
N LYS A 53 21.44 15.37 -9.79
CA LYS A 53 21.33 16.76 -9.33
C LYS A 53 19.91 17.16 -8.91
N PHE A 54 18.86 16.53 -9.45
CA PHE A 54 17.46 16.84 -9.14
C PHE A 54 16.90 16.07 -7.94
N GLN A 55 17.69 15.19 -7.32
CA GLN A 55 17.29 14.53 -6.08
C GLN A 55 17.12 15.54 -4.95
N GLN A 56 16.30 15.19 -3.95
CA GLN A 56 16.12 16.03 -2.77
C GLN A 56 17.46 16.22 -2.03
N PRO A 57 17.76 17.41 -1.47
CA PRO A 57 19.05 17.69 -0.83
C PRO A 57 19.48 16.67 0.23
N TYR A 58 18.55 16.10 1.02
CA TYR A 58 18.90 15.07 2.00
C TYR A 58 19.40 13.77 1.36
N GLN A 59 18.91 13.42 0.16
CA GLN A 59 19.35 12.24 -0.58
C GLN A 59 20.77 12.45 -1.13
N GLN A 60 21.05 13.66 -1.65
CA GLN A 60 22.39 14.05 -2.07
C GLN A 60 23.37 14.02 -0.88
N ALA A 61 22.98 14.55 0.28
CA ALA A 61 23.79 14.51 1.49
C ALA A 61 24.07 13.07 1.98
N MET A 62 23.09 12.17 1.91
CA MET A 62 23.29 10.75 2.24
C MET A 62 24.23 10.05 1.24
N TYR A 63 24.14 10.39 -0.04
CA TYR A 63 25.04 9.89 -1.07
C TYR A 63 26.49 10.29 -0.78
N TYR A 64 26.75 11.59 -0.57
CA TYR A 64 28.10 12.06 -0.25
C TYR A 64 28.62 11.50 1.08
N CYS A 65 27.74 11.33 2.09
CA CYS A 65 28.12 10.64 3.32
C CYS A 65 28.65 9.23 3.04
N SER A 66 28.04 8.50 2.12
CA SER A 66 28.48 7.13 1.77
C SER A 66 29.76 7.18 0.94
N LEU A 67 29.84 8.08 -0.05
CA LEU A 67 31.02 8.29 -0.90
C LEU A 67 32.28 8.62 -0.07
N ILE A 68 32.14 9.43 0.99
CA ILE A 68 33.26 9.81 1.86
C ILE A 68 33.70 8.63 2.74
N LEU A 69 32.76 7.78 3.15
CA LEU A 69 33.04 6.69 4.08
C LEU A 69 33.57 5.43 3.38
N GLU A 70 33.20 5.19 2.12
CA GLU A 70 33.56 3.96 1.39
C GLU A 70 34.96 4.05 0.76
N ASP A 71 35.81 3.05 1.03
CA ASP A 71 37.20 2.96 0.55
C ASP A 71 37.33 2.82 -0.99
N HIS A 72 36.32 2.22 -1.63
CA HIS A 72 36.29 1.95 -3.07
C HIS A 72 34.99 2.47 -3.69
N SER A 73 34.90 3.79 -3.83
CA SER A 73 33.75 4.45 -4.43
C SER A 73 34.18 5.55 -5.40
N TRP A 74 33.37 5.73 -6.46
CA TRP A 74 33.56 6.80 -7.46
C TRP A 74 32.35 7.72 -7.46
N PRO A 75 32.55 9.04 -7.59
CA PRO A 75 31.45 9.95 -7.72
C PRO A 75 30.70 9.72 -9.04
N TRP A 76 29.39 9.99 -9.02
CA TRP A 76 28.50 9.79 -10.17
C TRP A 76 28.94 10.56 -11.42
N PHE A 77 29.60 11.71 -11.27
CA PHE A 77 30.03 12.54 -12.40
C PHE A 77 31.24 11.95 -13.13
N GLU A 78 32.18 11.31 -12.42
CA GLU A 78 33.30 10.57 -13.04
C GLU A 78 32.76 9.36 -13.83
N ALA A 79 31.79 8.65 -13.25
CA ALA A 79 31.12 7.56 -13.96
C ALA A 79 30.39 8.08 -15.22
N LEU A 80 29.67 9.21 -15.12
CA LEU A 80 28.98 9.83 -16.25
C LEU A 80 29.94 10.27 -17.37
N GLU A 81 31.15 10.72 -17.02
CA GLU A 81 32.17 11.11 -18.00
C GLU A 81 32.67 9.91 -18.82
N ILE A 82 32.77 8.73 -18.20
CA ILE A 82 33.31 7.52 -18.83
C ILE A 82 32.25 6.76 -19.64
N LEU A 83 30.99 6.78 -19.21
CA LEU A 83 29.90 5.99 -19.82
C LEU A 83 29.77 6.12 -21.35
N PRO A 84 29.89 7.31 -21.98
CA PRO A 84 29.76 7.43 -23.44
C PRO A 84 30.73 6.54 -24.21
N TYR A 85 31.92 6.33 -23.68
CA TYR A 85 33.02 5.59 -24.30
C TYR A 85 32.92 4.07 -24.12
N LEU A 86 31.99 3.57 -23.30
CA LEU A 86 31.79 2.13 -23.12
C LEU A 86 31.02 1.51 -24.28
N GLU A 87 31.54 0.41 -24.80
CA GLU A 87 30.93 -0.39 -25.87
C GLU A 87 30.54 -1.79 -25.37
N ALA A 88 29.66 -2.47 -26.12
CA ALA A 88 29.26 -3.84 -25.81
C ALA A 88 30.45 -4.81 -25.79
N GLY A 89 31.46 -4.55 -26.62
CA GLY A 89 32.71 -5.32 -26.64
C GLY A 89 33.51 -5.24 -25.33
N ASP A 90 33.43 -4.12 -24.61
CA ASP A 90 34.13 -3.96 -23.33
C ASP A 90 33.47 -4.82 -22.25
N LEU A 91 32.13 -4.84 -22.20
CA LEU A 91 31.39 -5.72 -21.30
C LEU A 91 31.62 -7.20 -21.63
N ALA A 92 31.72 -7.55 -22.92
CA ALA A 92 31.97 -8.92 -23.36
C ALA A 92 33.37 -9.41 -22.94
N LYS A 93 34.37 -8.52 -22.92
CA LYS A 93 35.72 -8.82 -22.39
C LYS A 93 35.73 -8.85 -20.86
N PHE A 94 34.97 -7.99 -20.21
CA PHE A 94 34.96 -7.85 -18.76
C PHE A 94 34.22 -8.99 -18.04
N SER A 95 33.05 -9.40 -18.53
CA SER A 95 32.20 -10.38 -17.83
C SER A 95 32.91 -11.70 -17.49
N PRO A 96 33.68 -12.34 -18.39
CA PRO A 96 34.42 -13.55 -18.05
C PRO A 96 35.51 -13.30 -17.01
N VAL A 97 36.19 -12.14 -17.06
CA VAL A 97 37.23 -11.77 -16.10
C VAL A 97 36.63 -11.57 -14.70
N MET A 98 35.51 -10.87 -14.63
CA MET A 98 34.77 -10.61 -13.40
C MET A 98 34.32 -11.94 -12.75
N LEU A 99 33.62 -12.79 -13.52
CA LEU A 99 33.14 -14.09 -13.01
C LEU A 99 34.29 -15.04 -12.66
N SER A 100 35.42 -15.00 -13.36
CA SER A 100 36.58 -15.84 -13.03
C SER A 100 37.09 -15.62 -11.62
N LYS A 101 36.93 -14.41 -11.08
CA LYS A 101 37.37 -14.03 -9.73
C LYS A 101 36.18 -13.89 -8.77
N ALA A 102 35.09 -14.59 -9.02
CA ALA A 102 33.95 -14.61 -8.13
C ALA A 102 34.12 -15.63 -7.00
N PHE A 103 33.73 -15.29 -5.77
CA PHE A 103 33.45 -16.27 -4.71
C PHE A 103 31.97 -16.30 -4.32
N LEU A 104 31.53 -17.39 -3.72
CA LEU A 104 30.12 -17.66 -3.40
C LEU A 104 29.86 -17.58 -1.89
N GLU A 105 28.85 -16.83 -1.48
CA GLU A 105 28.24 -16.92 -0.16
C GLU A 105 26.75 -17.21 -0.29
N CYS A 106 26.29 -18.27 0.36
CA CYS A 106 24.90 -18.71 0.35
C CYS A 106 24.31 -18.57 1.75
N TYR A 107 23.13 -17.97 1.86
CA TYR A 107 22.32 -18.00 3.05
C TYR A 107 20.95 -18.60 2.72
N VAL A 108 20.58 -19.66 3.42
CA VAL A 108 19.35 -20.42 3.19
C VAL A 108 18.55 -20.43 4.47
N ALA A 109 17.28 -20.03 4.40
CA ALA A 109 16.39 -19.96 5.54
C ALA A 109 14.98 -20.43 5.19
N GLY A 110 14.21 -20.82 6.21
CA GLY A 110 12.82 -21.26 6.16
C GLY A 110 12.65 -22.78 5.99
N ASN A 111 11.58 -23.23 5.33
CA ASN A 111 11.14 -24.64 5.39
C ASN A 111 11.94 -25.58 4.45
N ILE A 112 13.27 -25.55 4.49
CA ILE A 112 14.18 -26.37 3.67
C ILE A 112 15.04 -27.18 4.63
N ASP A 113 15.19 -28.47 4.39
CA ASP A 113 16.06 -29.31 5.21
C ASP A 113 17.55 -29.08 4.89
N SER A 114 18.44 -29.44 5.82
CA SER A 114 19.89 -29.21 5.65
C SER A 114 20.46 -29.87 4.40
N ASN A 115 20.00 -31.07 4.05
CA ASN A 115 20.51 -31.79 2.88
C ASN A 115 20.02 -31.15 1.57
N GLU A 116 18.78 -30.66 1.56
CA GLU A 116 18.25 -29.90 0.43
C GLU A 116 19.00 -28.57 0.26
N ALA A 117 19.28 -27.85 1.35
CA ALA A 117 20.07 -26.63 1.33
C ALA A 117 21.50 -26.88 0.80
N GLU A 118 22.18 -27.92 1.29
CA GLU A 118 23.49 -28.35 0.80
C GLU A 118 23.43 -28.74 -0.69
N SER A 119 22.38 -29.43 -1.12
CA SER A 119 22.18 -29.79 -2.53
C SER A 119 22.02 -28.57 -3.44
N LEU A 120 21.33 -27.52 -2.97
CA LEU A 120 21.20 -26.26 -3.70
C LEU A 120 22.56 -25.56 -3.84
N VAL A 121 23.34 -25.48 -2.76
CA VAL A 121 24.68 -24.90 -2.79
C VAL A 121 25.60 -25.70 -3.71
N GLN A 122 25.60 -27.02 -3.59
CA GLN A 122 26.40 -27.92 -4.42
C GLN A 122 26.07 -27.75 -5.90
N HIS A 123 24.79 -27.60 -6.28
CA HIS A 123 24.41 -27.36 -7.68
C HIS A 123 25.04 -26.07 -8.22
N ILE A 124 25.03 -25.00 -7.43
CA ILE A 124 25.64 -23.72 -7.81
C ILE A 124 27.16 -23.89 -7.93
N GLU A 125 27.79 -24.60 -6.99
CA GLU A 125 29.22 -24.91 -7.07
C GLU A 125 29.56 -25.73 -8.33
N ASP A 126 28.71 -26.69 -8.68
CA ASP A 126 28.90 -27.53 -9.86
C ASP A 126 28.87 -26.69 -11.15
N VAL A 127 27.97 -25.72 -11.24
CA VAL A 127 27.89 -24.83 -12.41
C VAL A 127 29.08 -23.88 -12.48
N PHE A 128 29.47 -23.26 -11.36
CA PHE A 128 30.48 -22.20 -11.37
C PHE A 128 31.93 -22.72 -11.26
N TYR A 129 32.20 -23.78 -10.48
CA TYR A 129 33.56 -24.23 -10.16
C TYR A 129 33.91 -25.63 -10.66
N LYS A 130 32.94 -26.56 -10.76
CA LYS A 130 33.23 -27.99 -11.04
C LYS A 130 32.79 -28.47 -12.43
N GLY A 131 32.16 -27.60 -13.24
CA GLY A 131 31.70 -27.93 -14.59
C GLY A 131 32.84 -28.23 -15.58
N PRO A 132 32.53 -28.74 -16.78
CA PRO A 132 33.52 -29.09 -17.81
C PRO A 132 34.37 -27.90 -18.29
N LYS A 133 33.88 -26.68 -18.07
CA LYS A 133 34.60 -25.42 -18.22
C LYS A 133 34.27 -24.55 -16.99
N PRO A 134 35.05 -24.62 -15.90
CA PRO A 134 34.83 -23.81 -14.71
C PRO A 134 34.82 -22.33 -15.06
N ILE A 135 33.80 -21.62 -14.57
CA ILE A 135 33.63 -20.19 -14.80
C ILE A 135 34.43 -19.41 -13.78
N CYS A 136 34.41 -19.86 -12.52
CA CYS A 136 35.10 -19.27 -11.40
C CYS A 136 36.33 -20.12 -11.03
N ARG A 137 37.38 -19.48 -10.53
CA ARG A 137 38.48 -20.17 -9.84
C ARG A 137 38.42 -19.93 -8.34
N PRO A 138 38.95 -20.85 -7.52
CA PRO A 138 39.19 -20.58 -6.11
C PRO A 138 40.03 -19.30 -5.95
N LEU A 139 39.63 -18.48 -4.99
CA LEU A 139 40.33 -17.25 -4.61
C LEU A 139 41.30 -17.53 -3.47
N PHE A 140 42.46 -16.86 -3.48
CA PHE A 140 43.30 -16.80 -2.29
C PHE A 140 42.64 -15.92 -1.23
N PRO A 141 42.88 -16.13 0.08
CA PRO A 141 42.33 -15.26 1.14
C PRO A 141 42.55 -13.77 0.92
N SER A 142 43.70 -13.37 0.34
CA SER A 142 44.02 -11.98 -0.02
C SER A 142 43.17 -11.41 -1.16
N GLU A 143 42.53 -12.28 -1.94
CA GLU A 143 41.65 -11.93 -3.06
C GLU A 143 40.18 -11.84 -2.64
N HIS A 144 39.84 -12.16 -1.39
CA HIS A 144 38.50 -11.90 -0.87
C HIS A 144 38.33 -10.40 -0.61
N LEU A 145 37.38 -9.79 -1.32
CA LEU A 145 37.01 -8.39 -1.11
C LEU A 145 36.35 -8.22 0.24
N THR A 146 36.99 -7.45 1.12
CA THR A 146 36.38 -6.98 2.36
C THR A 146 35.91 -5.56 2.16
N LYS A 147 34.60 -5.32 2.23
CA LYS A 147 34.07 -3.96 2.23
C LYS A 147 34.44 -3.31 3.54
N ARG A 148 35.04 -2.13 3.45
CA ARG A 148 35.47 -1.33 4.60
C ARG A 148 34.89 0.05 4.47
N ILE A 149 34.58 0.63 5.61
CA ILE A 149 34.34 2.06 5.70
C ILE A 149 35.43 2.70 6.56
N ILE A 150 35.65 3.98 6.35
CA ILE A 150 36.54 4.78 7.18
C ILE A 150 36.04 4.71 8.62
N LYS A 151 36.94 4.33 9.53
CA LYS A 151 36.70 4.40 10.96
C LYS A 151 36.80 5.84 11.41
N LEU A 152 35.71 6.41 11.89
CA LEU A 152 35.71 7.74 12.47
C LEU A 152 36.35 7.70 13.86
N GLU A 153 37.30 8.59 14.09
CA GLU A 153 37.97 8.69 15.38
C GLU A 153 37.00 9.22 16.43
N ARG A 154 37.09 8.63 17.62
CA ARG A 154 36.21 8.99 18.71
C ARG A 154 36.53 10.41 19.17
N GLY A 155 35.54 11.29 19.10
CA GLY A 155 35.69 12.68 19.50
C GLY A 155 36.19 13.64 18.45
N VAL A 156 36.31 13.18 17.21
CA VAL A 156 36.67 14.02 16.08
C VAL A 156 35.42 14.23 15.24
N SER A 157 35.06 15.49 15.03
CA SER A 157 33.94 15.87 14.16
C SER A 157 34.48 16.26 12.79
N HIS A 158 34.02 15.56 11.75
CA HIS A 158 34.29 15.93 10.36
C HIS A 158 33.06 16.60 9.75
N PHE A 159 33.28 17.64 8.96
CA PHE A 159 32.22 18.36 8.27
C PHE A 159 32.52 18.43 6.78
N TYR A 160 31.57 17.96 5.98
CA TYR A 160 31.59 18.08 4.54
C TYR A 160 30.39 18.90 4.09
N SER A 161 30.66 19.99 3.37
CA SER A 161 29.64 20.89 2.84
C SER A 161 29.83 21.03 1.35
N VAL A 162 28.72 20.93 0.64
CA VAL A 162 28.65 21.16 -0.80
C VAL A 162 27.41 22.00 -1.08
N GLU A 163 27.48 22.86 -2.10
CA GLU A 163 26.32 23.58 -2.59
C GLU A 163 25.33 22.60 -3.23
N GLY A 164 24.03 22.86 -3.09
CA GLY A 164 23.00 22.01 -3.69
C GLY A 164 23.17 21.95 -5.21
N LEU A 165 23.11 20.75 -5.77
CA LEU A 165 23.35 20.57 -7.21
C LEU A 165 22.18 21.09 -8.09
N ASN A 166 21.01 21.32 -7.50
CA ASN A 166 19.85 21.93 -8.16
C ASN A 166 19.62 23.36 -7.63
N PRO A 167 19.95 24.40 -8.40
CA PRO A 167 19.75 25.78 -7.98
C PRO A 167 18.27 26.16 -7.84
N SER A 168 17.36 25.37 -8.42
CA SER A 168 15.91 25.57 -8.29
C SER A 168 15.32 24.96 -7.01
N ASP A 169 16.11 24.22 -6.23
CA ASP A 169 15.68 23.69 -4.94
C ASP A 169 16.18 24.59 -3.80
N GLU A 170 15.25 25.28 -3.14
CA GLU A 170 15.55 26.20 -2.03
C GLU A 170 15.89 25.46 -0.72
N ASN A 171 15.74 24.13 -0.68
CA ASN A 171 16.01 23.36 0.52
C ASN A 171 17.50 23.16 0.76
N SER A 172 17.86 23.12 2.03
CA SER A 172 19.15 22.66 2.51
C SER A 172 18.99 21.44 3.40
N ALA A 173 19.98 20.54 3.40
CA ALA A 173 19.94 19.33 4.21
C ALA A 173 21.21 19.11 5.03
N LEU A 174 21.01 18.47 6.18
CA LEU A 174 22.06 18.00 7.07
C LEU A 174 21.86 16.51 7.34
N VAL A 175 22.88 15.71 7.07
CA VAL A 175 22.98 14.32 7.53
C VAL A 175 24.06 14.28 8.60
N HIS A 176 23.65 14.04 9.84
CA HIS A 176 24.58 13.82 10.94
C HIS A 176 24.73 12.31 11.16
N TYR A 177 25.92 11.80 10.86
CA TYR A 177 26.26 10.38 10.88
C TYR A 177 27.13 10.05 12.10
N ILE A 178 26.73 9.07 12.90
CA ILE A 178 27.44 8.64 14.10
C ILE A 178 27.71 7.13 14.00
N GLN A 179 28.98 6.74 13.86
CA GLN A 179 29.39 5.34 13.99
C GLN A 179 29.29 4.89 15.44
N VAL A 180 28.63 3.78 15.69
CA VAL A 180 28.37 3.28 17.04
C VAL A 180 29.27 2.10 17.37
N HIS A 181 29.18 1.02 16.59
CA HIS A 181 29.96 -0.20 16.84
C HIS A 181 30.05 -1.08 15.60
N GLN A 182 31.01 -2.01 15.58
CA GLN A 182 31.03 -3.12 14.63
C GLN A 182 29.99 -4.16 15.04
N ASP A 183 29.36 -4.80 14.05
CA ASP A 183 28.23 -5.73 14.19
C ASP A 183 28.45 -6.72 15.34
N ASP A 184 27.61 -6.58 16.36
CA ASP A 184 27.61 -7.39 17.56
C ASP A 184 26.14 -7.55 17.97
N LEU A 185 25.72 -8.80 18.22
CA LEU A 185 24.30 -9.10 18.44
C LEU A 185 23.69 -8.28 19.58
N PHE A 186 24.39 -8.18 20.69
CA PHE A 186 23.87 -7.51 21.88
C PHE A 186 23.84 -5.99 21.69
N LEU A 187 24.89 -5.45 21.08
CA LEU A 187 24.95 -4.02 20.76
C LEU A 187 23.93 -3.65 19.68
N ASN A 188 23.66 -4.53 18.71
CA ASN A 188 22.63 -4.37 17.69
C ASN A 188 21.24 -4.22 18.33
N VAL A 189 20.89 -5.11 19.26
CA VAL A 189 19.61 -5.06 19.98
C VAL A 189 19.50 -3.76 20.79
N LYS A 190 20.57 -3.38 21.49
CA LYS A 190 20.60 -2.11 22.24
C LYS A 190 20.42 -0.91 21.33
N LEU A 191 21.07 -0.90 20.17
CA LEU A 191 20.96 0.18 19.20
C LEU A 191 19.56 0.29 18.60
N GLN A 192 18.95 -0.86 18.28
CA GLN A 192 17.56 -0.92 17.81
C GLN A 192 16.59 -0.39 18.87
N LEU A 193 16.77 -0.81 20.13
CA LEU A 193 15.95 -0.33 21.24
C LEU A 193 16.13 1.18 21.45
N PHE A 194 17.37 1.67 21.42
CA PHE A 194 17.67 3.10 21.46
C PHE A 194 16.93 3.84 20.33
N ALA A 195 17.08 3.40 19.08
CA ALA A 195 16.45 4.06 17.94
C ALA A 195 14.92 4.06 18.04
N LEU A 196 14.32 2.94 18.47
CA LEU A 196 12.88 2.80 18.66
C LEU A 196 12.35 3.81 19.68
N VAL A 197 13.01 3.89 20.83
CA VAL A 197 12.64 4.78 21.93
C VAL A 197 12.95 6.24 21.60
N ALA A 198 14.03 6.49 20.86
CA ALA A 198 14.52 7.82 20.54
C ALA A 198 13.81 8.48 19.37
N LYS A 199 13.16 7.70 18.49
CA LYS A 199 12.55 8.19 17.24
C LYS A 199 11.51 9.28 17.46
N GLN A 200 10.49 9.04 18.28
CA GLN A 200 9.43 10.02 18.52
C GLN A 200 9.94 11.29 19.22
N PRO A 201 10.78 11.19 20.28
CA PRO A 201 11.32 12.36 20.94
C PRO A 201 12.26 13.17 20.03
N ALA A 202 13.04 12.50 19.17
CA ALA A 202 13.93 13.17 18.23
C ALA A 202 13.11 13.91 17.16
N PHE A 203 12.06 13.27 16.64
CA PHE A 203 11.11 13.91 15.74
C PHE A 203 10.49 15.15 16.40
N HIS A 204 9.95 15.03 17.62
CA HIS A 204 9.33 16.16 18.31
C HIS A 204 10.32 17.30 18.57
N GLN A 205 11.53 17.00 19.04
CA GLN A 205 12.55 18.02 19.30
C GLN A 205 12.95 18.75 18.02
N LEU A 206 13.32 18.00 16.98
CA LEU A 206 13.81 18.57 15.72
C LEU A 206 12.70 19.30 14.95
N ARG A 207 11.50 18.72 14.91
CA ARG A 207 10.38 19.21 14.10
C ARG A 207 9.54 20.27 14.80
N SER A 208 9.17 20.01 16.05
CA SER A 208 8.16 20.81 16.77
C SER A 208 8.80 21.89 17.65
N VAL A 209 9.89 21.56 18.35
CA VAL A 209 10.54 22.50 19.28
C VAL A 209 11.51 23.42 18.54
N GLU A 210 12.49 22.85 17.84
CA GLU A 210 13.55 23.61 17.16
C GLU A 210 13.11 24.09 15.76
N GLN A 211 12.00 23.54 15.26
CA GLN A 211 11.39 23.86 13.97
C GLN A 211 12.40 23.81 12.81
N LEU A 212 13.25 22.77 12.78
CA LEU A 212 14.39 22.70 11.87
C LEU A 212 14.03 22.26 10.44
N GLY A 213 12.76 22.05 10.12
CA GLY A 213 12.31 21.73 8.77
C GLY A 213 11.28 20.61 8.74
N TYR A 214 10.73 20.31 7.57
CA TYR A 214 9.62 19.35 7.43
C TYR A 214 10.09 17.89 7.39
N ILE A 215 11.33 17.62 7.00
CA ILE A 215 11.96 16.30 7.08
C ILE A 215 12.88 16.28 8.28
N THR A 216 12.53 15.47 9.28
CA THR A 216 13.36 15.19 10.45
C THR A 216 13.30 13.70 10.75
N VAL A 217 14.41 12.98 10.58
CA VAL A 217 14.43 11.52 10.71
C VAL A 217 15.58 11.10 11.61
N LEU A 218 15.28 10.28 12.61
CA LEU A 218 16.26 9.44 13.30
C LEU A 218 16.15 8.02 12.74
N ARG A 219 17.25 7.47 12.25
CA ARG A 219 17.31 6.09 11.75
C ARG A 219 18.62 5.42 12.11
N GLN A 220 18.61 4.10 12.05
CA GLN A 220 19.82 3.28 12.04
C GLN A 220 20.19 2.90 10.60
N ARG A 221 21.46 2.61 10.37
CA ARG A 221 21.99 2.05 9.13
C ARG A 221 23.10 1.04 9.48
N ASN A 222 23.41 0.18 8.50
CA ASN A 222 24.49 -0.79 8.57
C ASN A 222 25.35 -0.58 7.34
N ASP A 223 26.59 -0.16 7.55
CA ASP A 223 27.59 0.10 6.53
C ASP A 223 28.71 -0.92 6.66
N SER A 224 28.60 -1.99 5.87
CA SER A 224 29.61 -3.06 5.81
C SER A 224 29.96 -3.68 7.17
N GLY A 225 28.94 -3.90 8.00
CA GLY A 225 29.12 -4.47 9.34
C GLY A 225 29.45 -3.42 10.40
N ILE A 226 29.42 -2.13 10.09
CA ILE A 226 29.45 -1.06 11.08
C ILE A 226 28.05 -0.49 11.25
N ARG A 227 27.58 -0.44 12.49
CA ARG A 227 26.28 0.12 12.85
C ARG A 227 26.40 1.60 13.14
N ASP A 228 25.48 2.37 12.58
CA ASP A 228 25.43 3.81 12.75
C ASP A 228 24.03 4.33 13.08
N VAL A 229 23.98 5.54 13.65
CA VAL A 229 22.77 6.33 13.85
C VAL A 229 22.87 7.59 13.03
N GLN A 230 21.79 7.93 12.34
CA GLN A 230 21.69 9.13 11.51
C GLN A 230 20.56 10.01 11.96
N PHE A 231 20.86 11.31 11.99
CA PHE A 231 19.87 12.37 12.07
C PHE A 231 19.85 13.10 10.73
N ILE A 232 18.69 13.13 10.10
CA ILE A 232 18.50 13.77 8.81
C ILE A 232 17.55 14.94 9.03
N VAL A 233 17.97 16.12 8.59
CA VAL A 233 17.17 17.35 8.63
C VAL A 233 17.18 17.98 7.25
N GLN A 234 16.01 18.37 6.73
CA GLN A 234 15.90 19.20 5.53
C GLN A 234 14.99 20.40 5.78
N SER A 235 15.47 21.59 5.41
CA SER A 235 14.87 22.88 5.74
C SER A 235 14.99 23.91 4.62
N THR A 236 13.93 24.68 4.41
CA THR A 236 13.95 25.94 3.63
C THR A 236 14.41 27.14 4.46
N GLU A 237 14.26 27.07 5.79
CA GLU A 237 14.37 28.24 6.68
C GLU A 237 15.76 28.41 7.31
N LYS A 238 16.46 27.30 7.55
CA LYS A 238 17.74 27.29 8.28
C LYS A 238 18.82 26.63 7.45
N SER A 239 19.93 27.33 7.25
CA SER A 239 21.12 26.71 6.66
C SER A 239 21.63 25.56 7.53
N PRO A 240 22.29 24.54 6.95
CA PRO A 240 22.82 23.41 7.70
C PRO A 240 23.80 23.86 8.80
N SER A 241 24.50 24.98 8.57
CA SER A 241 25.42 25.61 9.52
C SER A 241 24.71 26.27 10.73
N MET A 242 23.49 26.79 10.56
CA MET A 242 22.70 27.37 11.66
C MET A 242 22.06 26.29 12.54
N ALA A 243 21.67 25.15 11.95
CA ALA A 243 21.20 23.99 12.70
C ALA A 243 22.29 23.44 13.66
N LEU A 244 23.58 23.64 13.32
CA LEU A 244 24.72 23.24 14.14
C LEU A 244 25.10 24.25 15.25
N LYS A 245 24.67 25.53 15.17
CA LYS A 245 25.14 26.62 16.07
C LYS A 245 24.16 27.07 17.18
N LEU A 246 22.91 26.59 17.19
CA LEU A 246 21.90 27.06 18.16
C LEU A 246 22.05 26.43 19.56
N SER A 247 22.87 27.07 20.43
CA SER A 247 22.76 27.27 21.91
C SER A 247 23.91 26.73 22.81
N PRO A 248 24.43 27.53 23.79
CA PRO A 248 25.53 27.15 24.70
C PRO A 248 25.07 26.40 25.98
N PRO A 249 25.99 25.76 26.75
CA PRO A 249 25.65 24.90 27.91
C PRO A 249 25.41 25.69 29.22
N PRO A 250 24.63 25.15 30.19
CA PRO A 250 24.64 25.63 31.58
C PRO A 250 25.83 25.06 32.39
N PRO A 251 26.24 25.70 33.51
CA PRO A 251 27.48 25.39 34.22
C PRO A 251 27.50 24.03 34.94
N ALA A 252 28.71 23.48 35.05
CA ALA A 252 29.07 22.09 35.35
C ALA A 252 28.86 21.58 36.80
N SER A 253 27.98 22.19 37.61
CA SER A 253 27.93 21.89 39.06
C SER A 253 26.75 21.03 39.54
N SER A 254 26.00 20.32 38.66
CA SER A 254 24.77 19.61 39.11
C SER A 254 24.47 18.22 38.52
N MET A 255 25.42 17.51 37.88
CA MET A 255 25.18 16.12 37.44
C MET A 255 25.98 15.11 38.24
N ILE A 256 25.30 14.47 39.20
CA ILE A 256 25.73 13.26 39.92
C ILE A 256 25.70 12.06 38.96
N TRP A 257 26.76 11.27 39.07
CA TRP A 257 27.17 10.07 38.36
C TRP A 257 26.14 8.93 38.26
N ALA A 258 26.17 8.18 37.14
CA ALA A 258 25.89 6.74 37.08
C ALA A 258 26.59 6.11 35.84
N PRO A 259 27.76 5.47 36.00
CA PRO A 259 28.63 5.03 34.92
C PRO A 259 28.42 3.55 34.53
N HIS A 260 27.21 3.10 34.12
CA HIS A 260 27.02 1.67 33.72
C HIS A 260 25.93 1.43 32.65
N LEU A 261 26.01 2.06 31.47
CA LEU A 261 25.27 1.55 30.31
C LEU A 261 26.09 1.44 29.02
N PHE A 262 27.11 2.27 28.86
CA PHE A 262 28.16 2.14 27.83
C PHE A 262 29.37 2.98 28.28
N PRO A 263 30.52 2.40 28.63
CA PRO A 263 31.75 3.17 28.68
C PRO A 263 32.16 3.40 27.22
N VAL A 264 31.52 4.34 26.51
CA VAL A 264 32.08 5.06 25.35
C VAL A 264 31.13 6.17 24.83
N ILE A 265 30.70 7.13 25.67
CA ILE A 265 30.37 8.51 25.19
C ILE A 265 30.98 9.51 26.18
N HIS A 266 32.26 9.74 25.96
CA HIS A 266 33.07 10.81 26.51
C HIS A 266 34.11 11.05 25.42
N SER A 267 33.82 12.03 24.60
CA SER A 267 34.84 12.77 23.89
C SER A 267 34.51 14.23 24.06
N GLY A 268 35.42 14.93 24.71
CA GLY A 268 35.38 16.37 24.89
C GLY A 268 35.39 17.10 23.55
N GLU A 269 34.89 18.33 23.64
CA GLU A 269 35.06 19.45 22.72
C GLU A 269 34.61 19.20 21.26
N GLU A 270 33.37 19.67 20.99
CA GLU A 270 32.68 19.75 19.69
C GLU A 270 31.86 18.54 19.19
N GLU A 271 31.02 17.95 20.05
CA GLU A 271 29.80 17.24 19.60
C GLU A 271 28.70 18.23 19.17
N GLY A 272 28.08 17.97 18.01
CA GLY A 272 26.97 18.76 17.47
C GLY A 272 25.79 18.89 18.44
N ILE A 273 25.29 20.12 18.59
CA ILE A 273 24.35 20.56 19.64
C ILE A 273 23.05 19.72 19.72
N VAL A 274 22.62 19.15 18.59
CA VAL A 274 21.42 18.32 18.47
C VAL A 274 21.51 17.01 19.27
N ALA A 275 22.65 16.31 19.22
CA ALA A 275 22.83 15.05 19.95
C ALA A 275 22.94 15.29 21.47
N LYS A 276 23.59 16.39 21.87
CA LYS A 276 23.76 16.80 23.27
C LYS A 276 22.43 17.09 23.98
N ARG A 277 21.51 17.80 23.32
CA ARG A 277 20.17 18.12 23.89
C ARG A 277 19.27 16.89 24.00
N PHE A 278 19.39 15.97 23.05
CA PHE A 278 18.63 14.72 23.06
C PHE A 278 18.97 13.82 24.25
N ILE A 279 20.27 13.71 24.57
CA ILE A 279 20.78 12.91 25.69
C ILE A 279 20.35 13.51 27.06
N GLN A 280 20.14 14.83 27.14
CA GLN A 280 19.77 15.55 28.37
C GLN A 280 18.25 15.63 28.62
N SER A 281 17.41 15.06 27.75
CA SER A 281 15.95 15.07 27.88
C SER A 281 15.47 14.29 29.14
N PRO A 282 14.49 14.81 29.90
CA PRO A 282 13.85 14.11 31.03
C PRO A 282 13.28 12.73 30.66
N LEU A 283 13.05 12.50 29.37
CA LEU A 283 12.54 11.26 28.83
C LEU A 283 13.54 10.10 28.95
N ILE A 284 14.85 10.35 28.74
CA ILE A 284 15.90 9.33 28.90
C ILE A 284 16.03 8.87 30.36
N ARG A 285 15.83 9.77 31.33
CA ARG A 285 15.73 9.39 32.76
C ARG A 285 14.54 8.48 33.05
N LYS A 286 13.47 8.57 32.27
CA LYS A 286 12.25 7.74 32.40
C LYS A 286 12.43 6.35 31.77
N ILE A 287 13.16 6.27 30.66
CA ILE A 287 13.50 5.02 29.95
C ILE A 287 14.41 4.13 30.80
N ASN A 288 15.33 4.74 31.56
CA ASN A 288 16.26 4.04 32.45
C ASN A 288 15.59 3.28 33.62
N ARG A 289 14.31 3.54 33.92
CA ARG A 289 13.59 2.90 35.04
C ARG A 289 12.78 1.66 34.65
N ASN A 290 12.57 1.41 33.36
CA ASN A 290 11.63 0.37 32.88
C ASN A 290 12.29 -0.79 32.12
N ILE A 291 13.62 -0.87 32.08
CA ILE A 291 14.34 -1.98 31.44
C ILE A 291 14.99 -2.83 32.53
N SER A 292 14.17 -3.53 33.30
CA SER A 292 14.63 -4.58 34.22
C SER A 292 13.54 -5.62 34.47
N SER A 293 12.98 -6.22 33.40
CA SER A 293 12.29 -7.52 33.44
C SER A 293 11.68 -7.84 32.08
N ALA A 294 12.37 -8.60 31.25
CA ALA A 294 11.75 -9.36 30.17
C ALA A 294 12.63 -10.58 29.91
N SER A 295 12.11 -11.76 30.26
CA SER A 295 12.66 -13.06 29.92
C SER A 295 12.18 -13.51 28.53
N GLU A 296 12.93 -14.46 27.97
CA GLU A 296 12.86 -15.01 26.60
C GLU A 296 11.58 -15.82 26.28
N GLU A 297 11.47 -16.19 24.99
CA GLU A 297 10.41 -16.92 24.25
C GLU A 297 9.37 -16.00 23.55
N GLU A 298 9.06 -16.09 22.25
CA GLU A 298 9.13 -17.13 21.22
C GLU A 298 9.26 -16.47 19.82
N ILE A 299 10.00 -17.10 18.89
CA ILE A 299 9.93 -16.84 17.44
C ILE A 299 9.61 -18.17 16.76
N MET A 300 8.58 -18.22 15.92
CA MET A 300 8.58 -18.83 14.58
C MET A 300 7.18 -18.82 13.94
N ALA A 301 7.05 -18.21 12.76
CA ALA A 301 6.17 -18.70 11.68
C ALA A 301 6.49 -18.05 10.31
N ASN A 302 6.83 -18.92 9.36
CA ASN A 302 6.56 -18.89 7.90
C ASN A 302 7.45 -18.06 6.94
N GLY A 303 8.23 -18.79 6.13
CA GLY A 303 8.71 -18.37 4.80
C GLY A 303 10.15 -18.81 4.48
N GLY A 304 10.33 -19.63 3.43
CA GLY A 304 11.64 -19.93 2.82
C GLY A 304 12.28 -18.70 2.17
N VAL A 305 13.54 -18.38 2.49
CA VAL A 305 14.36 -17.33 1.89
C VAL A 305 15.71 -17.93 1.50
N PHE A 306 16.06 -17.91 0.21
CA PHE A 306 17.39 -18.30 -0.28
C PHE A 306 18.08 -17.05 -0.85
N ILE A 307 19.22 -16.69 -0.28
CA ILE A 307 20.07 -15.55 -0.68
C ILE A 307 21.38 -16.12 -1.20
N LEU A 308 21.69 -15.83 -2.46
CA LEU A 308 22.96 -16.14 -3.10
C LEU A 308 23.73 -14.85 -3.35
N SER A 309 24.95 -14.73 -2.85
CA SER A 309 25.81 -13.57 -3.06
C SER A 309 27.09 -14.02 -3.77
N LEU A 310 27.35 -13.48 -4.97
CA LEU A 310 28.61 -13.64 -5.70
C LEU A 310 29.46 -12.36 -5.53
N PHE A 311 30.72 -12.48 -5.14
CA PHE A 311 31.63 -11.35 -4.91
C PHE A 311 32.82 -11.41 -5.87
N CYS A 312 33.10 -10.35 -6.65
CA CYS A 312 34.13 -10.37 -7.71
C CYS A 312 35.17 -9.25 -7.59
N LEU A 313 36.45 -9.55 -7.80
CA LEU A 313 37.54 -8.56 -7.95
C LEU A 313 37.62 -7.98 -9.37
N ALA A 314 36.87 -6.91 -9.63
CA ALA A 314 37.27 -5.84 -10.55
C ALA A 314 36.33 -4.63 -10.46
N SER A 315 36.91 -3.47 -10.20
CA SER A 315 36.33 -2.14 -10.34
C SER A 315 35.95 -1.87 -11.81
N LEU A 316 34.73 -2.25 -12.20
CA LEU A 316 33.88 -1.69 -13.27
C LEU A 316 32.75 -2.68 -13.60
N ALA A 317 31.77 -2.78 -12.70
CA ALA A 317 30.42 -3.22 -13.07
C ALA A 317 29.40 -2.76 -12.03
N TRP A 318 28.77 -1.61 -12.28
CA TRP A 318 27.42 -1.36 -11.79
C TRP A 318 26.44 -1.72 -12.92
N VAL A 319 25.58 -2.74 -12.73
CA VAL A 319 24.31 -2.76 -11.98
C VAL A 319 23.14 -2.39 -12.87
N CYS A 320 22.36 -3.41 -13.23
CA CYS A 320 20.98 -3.27 -13.69
C CYS A 320 20.09 -2.90 -12.50
N SER A 321 19.83 -1.61 -12.33
CA SER A 321 18.59 -1.08 -11.74
C SER A 321 18.50 0.39 -12.12
N GLY A 322 17.85 0.64 -13.26
CA GLY A 322 17.71 1.96 -13.87
C GLY A 322 16.41 2.70 -13.51
N TYR A 323 16.52 3.69 -12.63
CA TYR A 323 15.64 4.83 -12.36
C TYR A 323 15.92 5.99 -13.36
N VAL A 324 15.44 5.93 -14.61
CA VAL A 324 15.39 7.15 -15.45
C VAL A 324 14.32 8.10 -14.92
N HIS A 325 14.71 9.33 -14.58
CA HIS A 325 13.79 10.42 -14.27
C HIS A 325 14.04 11.59 -15.23
N SER A 326 13.51 11.58 -16.46
CA SER A 326 13.48 12.81 -17.24
C SER A 326 12.53 13.82 -16.59
N ASP A 327 12.98 15.07 -16.52
CA ASP A 327 12.26 16.25 -16.06
C ASP A 327 10.88 16.41 -16.73
N ALA A 328 10.00 17.10 -16.01
CA ALA A 328 8.58 17.24 -16.27
C ALA A 328 8.20 17.59 -17.72
N SER A 329 7.51 16.66 -18.41
CA SER A 329 6.20 16.91 -19.05
C SER A 329 5.51 15.68 -19.69
N SER A 330 5.83 14.43 -19.30
CA SER A 330 4.98 13.24 -19.58
C SER A 330 5.46 12.03 -18.77
N GLY A 331 4.61 11.44 -17.90
CA GLY A 331 4.98 10.26 -17.10
C GLY A 331 5.39 9.05 -17.95
N ASN A 332 6.08 8.05 -17.37
CA ASN A 332 6.47 6.83 -18.09
C ASN A 332 5.22 6.06 -18.54
N ILE A 333 4.91 6.06 -19.84
CA ILE A 333 3.70 5.40 -20.39
C ILE A 333 4.04 3.99 -20.85
N PHE A 334 3.44 3.00 -20.21
CA PHE A 334 3.48 1.59 -20.56
C PHE A 334 2.17 1.22 -21.25
N ASP A 335 2.11 1.39 -22.58
CA ASP A 335 0.95 1.01 -23.38
C ASP A 335 0.89 -0.51 -23.54
N VAL A 336 -0.23 -1.14 -23.16
CA VAL A 336 -0.40 -2.60 -23.19
C VAL A 336 -0.17 -3.20 -24.59
N THR A 337 -0.39 -2.43 -25.66
CA THR A 337 -0.16 -2.89 -27.04
C THR A 337 1.32 -3.09 -27.35
N ASN A 338 2.21 -2.33 -26.72
CA ASN A 338 3.67 -2.52 -26.82
C ASN A 338 4.16 -3.81 -26.15
N PHE A 339 3.29 -4.45 -25.35
CA PHE A 339 3.56 -5.71 -24.66
C PHE A 339 2.81 -6.90 -25.29
N GLY A 340 2.23 -6.70 -26.48
CA GLY A 340 1.58 -7.74 -27.28
C GLY A 340 0.06 -7.80 -27.14
N ALA A 341 -0.59 -6.83 -26.47
CA ALA A 341 -2.05 -6.78 -26.44
C ALA A 341 -2.60 -6.39 -27.82
N ILE A 342 -3.57 -7.15 -28.32
CA ILE A 342 -4.16 -6.94 -29.65
C ILE A 342 -5.34 -5.97 -29.55
N GLY A 343 -6.23 -6.18 -28.58
CA GLY A 343 -7.43 -5.36 -28.39
C GLY A 343 -8.51 -5.61 -29.44
N ASP A 344 -8.70 -6.88 -29.85
CA ASP A 344 -9.65 -7.34 -30.87
C ASP A 344 -10.93 -7.98 -30.29
N ALA A 345 -11.14 -7.87 -28.98
CA ALA A 345 -12.21 -8.48 -28.20
C ALA A 345 -12.24 -10.02 -28.12
N ASN A 346 -11.26 -10.71 -28.73
CA ASN A 346 -11.25 -12.16 -28.87
C ASN A 346 -9.99 -12.81 -28.29
N THR A 347 -8.84 -12.16 -28.46
CA THR A 347 -7.55 -12.63 -27.99
C THR A 347 -7.39 -12.37 -26.50
N ASP A 348 -6.89 -13.35 -25.74
CA ASP A 348 -6.58 -13.15 -24.32
C ASP A 348 -5.39 -12.20 -24.15
N ASP A 349 -5.68 -10.95 -23.80
CA ASP A 349 -4.71 -9.88 -23.62
C ASP A 349 -4.11 -9.85 -22.19
N SER A 350 -4.56 -10.73 -21.29
CA SER A 350 -4.11 -10.79 -19.88
C SER A 350 -2.58 -10.88 -19.74
N PRO A 351 -1.86 -11.73 -20.51
CA PRO A 351 -0.41 -11.80 -20.40
C PRO A 351 0.30 -10.49 -20.77
N ALA A 352 -0.24 -9.71 -21.72
CA ALA A 352 0.33 -8.42 -22.11
C ALA A 352 0.08 -7.35 -21.03
N PHE A 353 -1.11 -7.34 -20.43
CA PHE A 353 -1.44 -6.46 -19.31
C PHE A 353 -0.52 -6.70 -18.10
N LEU A 354 -0.28 -7.97 -17.74
CA LEU A 354 0.61 -8.32 -16.63
C LEU A 354 2.06 -7.93 -16.89
N LYS A 355 2.56 -8.10 -18.13
CA LYS A 355 3.91 -7.66 -18.52
C LYS A 355 4.05 -6.13 -18.46
N ALA A 356 3.06 -5.41 -18.97
CA ALA A 356 3.05 -3.96 -18.93
C ALA A 356 2.97 -3.43 -17.49
N TRP A 357 2.15 -4.07 -16.64
CA TRP A 357 2.06 -3.77 -15.22
C TRP A 357 3.38 -4.01 -14.49
N ASP A 358 4.06 -5.14 -14.73
CA ASP A 358 5.35 -5.43 -14.09
C ASP A 358 6.37 -4.32 -14.35
N MET A 359 6.39 -3.78 -15.57
CA MET A 359 7.24 -2.65 -15.94
C MET A 359 6.80 -1.34 -15.29
N ALA A 360 5.50 -1.05 -15.29
CA ALA A 360 4.94 0.14 -14.63
C ALA A 360 5.20 0.13 -13.12
N CYS A 361 4.95 -1.00 -12.45
CA CYS A 361 5.13 -1.15 -11.00
C CYS A 361 6.61 -1.08 -10.59
N LYS A 362 7.53 -1.57 -11.43
CA LYS A 362 8.99 -1.44 -11.23
C LYS A 362 9.54 -0.08 -11.66
N SER A 363 8.72 0.76 -12.30
CA SER A 363 9.08 2.13 -12.62
C SER A 363 9.40 2.91 -11.36
N THR A 364 10.01 4.02 -11.61
CA THR A 364 10.97 4.64 -10.75
C THR A 364 10.53 6.05 -10.41
N GLY A 365 10.18 6.80 -11.45
CA GLY A 365 9.24 7.90 -11.36
C GLY A 365 7.78 7.47 -11.52
N PRO A 366 6.86 8.45 -11.52
CA PRO A 366 5.45 8.23 -11.84
C PRO A 366 5.28 7.47 -13.16
N SER A 367 4.43 6.46 -13.15
CA SER A 367 4.19 5.60 -14.31
C SER A 367 2.72 5.52 -14.65
N THR A 368 2.42 5.38 -15.93
CA THR A 368 1.08 5.16 -16.44
C THR A 368 1.02 3.83 -17.17
N LEU A 369 0.24 2.87 -16.67
CA LEU A 369 -0.23 1.75 -17.50
C LEU A 369 -1.34 2.29 -18.41
N ARG A 370 -1.11 2.31 -19.72
CA ARG A 370 -2.07 2.85 -20.69
C ARG A 370 -2.80 1.72 -21.41
N ILE A 371 -4.12 1.76 -21.35
CA ILE A 371 -5.04 0.90 -22.08
C ILE A 371 -5.71 1.79 -23.15
N PRO A 372 -5.26 1.74 -24.41
CA PRO A 372 -5.75 2.63 -25.46
C PRO A 372 -7.19 2.30 -25.87
N ASP A 373 -7.78 3.13 -26.75
CA ASP A 373 -9.14 2.96 -27.26
C ASP A 373 -9.26 1.76 -28.21
N LYS A 374 -9.34 0.56 -27.61
CA LYS A 374 -9.59 -0.74 -28.23
C LYS A 374 -10.41 -1.60 -27.26
N THR A 375 -10.78 -2.82 -27.67
CA THR A 375 -11.49 -3.76 -26.78
C THR A 375 -10.60 -4.94 -26.40
N PHE A 376 -10.16 -5.00 -25.16
CA PHE A 376 -9.26 -6.03 -24.64
C PHE A 376 -10.03 -7.11 -23.90
N LEU A 377 -9.86 -8.37 -24.29
CA LEU A 377 -10.43 -9.51 -23.58
C LEU A 377 -9.45 -9.97 -22.51
N LEU A 378 -9.87 -9.93 -21.24
CA LEU A 378 -9.06 -10.42 -20.13
C LEU A 378 -9.73 -11.61 -19.44
N ASN A 379 -8.89 -12.55 -19.04
CA ASN A 379 -9.14 -13.52 -18.00
C ASN A 379 -8.79 -12.90 -16.63
N THR A 380 -8.56 -13.73 -15.61
CA THR A 380 -8.14 -13.25 -14.29
C THR A 380 -6.73 -12.61 -14.34
N VAL A 381 -6.64 -11.34 -13.94
CA VAL A 381 -5.40 -10.59 -13.77
C VAL A 381 -5.26 -10.08 -12.34
N LYS A 382 -4.04 -10.21 -11.80
CA LYS A 382 -3.66 -9.69 -10.49
C LYS A 382 -2.45 -8.77 -10.65
N PHE A 383 -2.66 -7.51 -10.34
CA PHE A 383 -1.69 -6.43 -10.37
C PHE A 383 -1.16 -6.25 -8.95
N ASP A 384 -0.09 -6.96 -8.63
CA ASP A 384 0.54 -6.96 -7.31
C ASP A 384 1.59 -5.85 -7.18
N GLY A 385 1.62 -5.23 -6.01
CA GLY A 385 2.74 -4.47 -5.46
C GLY A 385 3.55 -5.29 -4.44
N PRO A 386 4.37 -4.65 -3.58
CA PRO A 386 4.61 -3.21 -3.50
C PRO A 386 5.35 -2.69 -4.74
N CYS A 387 4.89 -1.55 -5.24
CA CYS A 387 5.53 -0.92 -6.38
C CYS A 387 6.63 0.06 -5.96
N LYS A 388 7.64 0.17 -6.83
CA LYS A 388 8.74 1.13 -6.70
C LYS A 388 8.29 2.55 -7.03
N ALA A 389 7.36 2.68 -7.97
CA ALA A 389 6.76 3.96 -8.33
C ALA A 389 5.83 4.43 -7.20
N VAL A 390 6.02 5.67 -6.75
CA VAL A 390 5.23 6.28 -5.66
C VAL A 390 3.82 6.68 -6.14
N ASN A 391 3.64 6.90 -7.45
CA ASN A 391 2.36 7.22 -8.09
C ASN A 391 2.23 6.38 -9.36
N ILE A 392 1.21 5.53 -9.40
CA ILE A 392 0.92 4.71 -10.59
C ILE A 392 -0.46 5.07 -11.10
N ASN A 393 -0.51 5.51 -12.35
CA ASN A 393 -1.75 5.73 -13.05
C ASN A 393 -2.08 4.51 -13.93
N VAL A 394 -3.34 4.08 -13.93
CA VAL A 394 -3.89 3.10 -14.85
C VAL A 394 -4.92 3.86 -15.67
N GLN A 395 -4.52 4.23 -16.89
CA GLN A 395 -5.35 5.01 -17.80
C GLN A 395 -6.11 4.07 -18.74
N ILE A 396 -7.43 3.99 -18.56
CA ILE A 396 -8.31 3.18 -19.40
C ILE A 396 -9.05 4.12 -20.35
N SER A 397 -8.67 4.11 -21.63
CA SER A 397 -9.38 4.85 -22.68
C SER A 397 -10.31 3.96 -23.51
N GLY A 398 -10.03 2.65 -23.57
CA GLY A 398 -10.83 1.67 -24.29
C GLY A 398 -11.74 0.83 -23.38
N LYS A 399 -12.07 -0.36 -23.87
CA LYS A 399 -12.95 -1.33 -23.20
C LYS A 399 -12.15 -2.53 -22.73
N ILE A 400 -12.40 -2.95 -21.49
CA ILE A 400 -11.92 -4.21 -20.94
C ILE A 400 -13.13 -5.11 -20.77
N ILE A 401 -13.13 -6.27 -21.43
CA ILE A 401 -14.24 -7.21 -21.40
C ILE A 401 -13.78 -8.53 -20.76
N ALA A 402 -14.68 -9.10 -19.99
CA ALA A 402 -14.52 -10.39 -19.35
C ALA A 402 -14.64 -11.56 -20.36
N SER A 403 -13.96 -12.68 -20.09
CA SER A 403 -14.16 -13.94 -20.82
C SER A 403 -15.54 -14.53 -20.59
N SER A 404 -16.28 -14.85 -21.66
CA SER A 404 -17.56 -15.58 -21.52
C SER A 404 -17.39 -17.02 -21.05
N ASP A 405 -16.17 -17.58 -21.15
CA ASP A 405 -15.85 -18.92 -20.70
C ASP A 405 -15.61 -18.95 -19.18
N MET A 406 -16.63 -19.46 -18.45
CA MET A 406 -16.66 -19.56 -17.00
C MET A 406 -15.55 -20.46 -16.41
N TYR A 407 -14.97 -21.37 -17.21
CA TYR A 407 -13.89 -22.26 -16.74
C TYR A 407 -12.51 -21.57 -16.72
N LYS A 408 -12.35 -20.45 -17.43
CA LYS A 408 -11.09 -19.67 -17.44
C LYS A 408 -10.88 -18.85 -16.17
N TRP A 409 -11.94 -18.69 -15.38
CA TRP A 409 -11.92 -17.99 -14.09
C TRP A 409 -11.54 -19.01 -13.01
N LYS A 410 -10.24 -19.29 -12.88
CA LYS A 410 -9.69 -20.03 -11.73
C LYS A 410 -10.24 -19.39 -10.44
N ALA A 411 -10.49 -20.19 -9.39
CA ALA A 411 -11.19 -19.88 -8.13
C ALA A 411 -10.77 -18.58 -7.37
N SER A 412 -10.82 -17.45 -8.03
CA SER A 412 -10.42 -16.12 -7.60
C SER A 412 -11.65 -15.35 -7.17
N ASP A 413 -11.53 -14.52 -6.14
CA ASP A 413 -12.61 -13.67 -5.65
C ASP A 413 -12.91 -12.51 -6.61
N SER A 414 -11.99 -12.18 -7.52
CA SER A 414 -12.18 -11.14 -8.53
C SER A 414 -11.38 -11.46 -9.79
N TRP A 415 -11.77 -10.87 -10.92
CA TRP A 415 -11.04 -11.06 -12.15
C TRP A 415 -10.07 -9.94 -12.53
N ILE A 416 -10.29 -8.72 -12.03
CA ILE A 416 -9.25 -7.70 -11.97
C ILE A 416 -8.96 -7.44 -10.49
N SER A 417 -7.69 -7.50 -10.10
CA SER A 417 -7.31 -7.16 -8.73
C SER A 417 -6.04 -6.31 -8.69
N PHE A 418 -6.06 -5.30 -7.83
CA PHE A 418 -4.92 -4.46 -7.46
C PHE A 418 -4.64 -4.67 -5.98
N HIS A 419 -3.41 -5.04 -5.64
CA HIS A 419 -3.08 -5.49 -4.28
C HIS A 419 -1.76 -4.91 -3.79
N SER A 420 -1.75 -4.38 -2.56
CA SER A 420 -0.54 -3.86 -1.90
C SER A 420 0.15 -2.71 -2.66
N ILE A 421 -0.63 -1.72 -3.12
CA ILE A 421 -0.12 -0.58 -3.91
C ILE A 421 -0.36 0.75 -3.19
N ASN A 422 0.68 1.57 -3.10
CA ASN A 422 0.58 2.94 -2.59
C ASN A 422 0.51 3.93 -3.77
N GLY A 423 -0.41 4.89 -3.72
CA GLY A 423 -0.53 5.95 -4.74
C GLY A 423 -1.13 5.49 -6.07
N LEU A 424 -2.00 4.48 -6.06
CA LEU A 424 -2.68 3.98 -7.26
C LEU A 424 -3.78 4.96 -7.72
N LYS A 425 -3.79 5.32 -9.01
CA LYS A 425 -4.88 6.04 -9.66
C LYS A 425 -5.39 5.22 -10.84
N ILE A 426 -6.69 4.99 -10.94
CA ILE A 426 -7.33 4.33 -12.07
C ILE A 426 -8.30 5.34 -12.70
N THR A 427 -8.05 5.73 -13.95
CA THR A 427 -8.77 6.81 -14.62
C THR A 427 -9.36 6.37 -15.95
N GLY A 428 -10.65 6.60 -16.18
CA GLY A 428 -11.33 6.22 -17.41
C GLY A 428 -11.30 7.25 -18.53
N SER A 429 -10.74 8.45 -18.33
CA SER A 429 -10.71 9.53 -19.33
C SER A 429 -12.08 9.85 -19.99
N GLY A 430 -13.21 9.49 -19.35
CA GLY A 430 -14.58 9.68 -19.85
C GLY A 430 -15.10 8.60 -20.82
N THR A 431 -14.25 7.69 -21.32
CA THR A 431 -14.63 6.64 -22.28
C THR A 431 -14.31 5.21 -21.79
N GLY A 432 -13.47 5.09 -20.77
CA GLY A 432 -13.00 3.83 -20.22
C GLY A 432 -14.15 2.97 -19.67
N GLU A 433 -14.22 1.74 -20.16
CA GLU A 433 -15.29 0.79 -19.81
C GLU A 433 -14.71 -0.53 -19.32
N ILE A 434 -15.28 -1.09 -18.25
CA ILE A 434 -14.99 -2.43 -17.75
C ILE A 434 -16.31 -3.21 -17.75
N ASN A 435 -16.43 -4.21 -18.62
CA ASN A 435 -17.62 -5.03 -18.78
C ASN A 435 -17.37 -6.46 -18.27
N GLY A 436 -18.05 -6.82 -17.19
CA GLY A 436 -17.93 -8.11 -16.52
C GLY A 436 -18.65 -9.28 -17.21
N ARG A 437 -19.48 -9.01 -18.23
CA ARG A 437 -20.31 -10.01 -18.95
C ARG A 437 -21.01 -11.01 -18.00
N GLY A 438 -21.63 -10.48 -16.94
CA GLY A 438 -22.15 -11.23 -15.82
C GLY A 438 -23.31 -12.20 -16.11
N TRP A 439 -23.98 -12.08 -17.26
CA TRP A 439 -25.17 -12.87 -17.61
C TRP A 439 -25.03 -14.39 -17.36
N SER A 440 -23.95 -14.99 -17.84
CA SER A 440 -23.70 -16.43 -17.66
C SER A 440 -23.54 -16.83 -16.18
N TRP A 441 -22.95 -15.94 -15.37
CA TRP A 441 -22.81 -16.13 -13.93
C TRP A 441 -24.13 -16.02 -13.19
N TRP A 442 -24.98 -15.07 -13.57
CA TRP A 442 -26.31 -14.89 -12.97
C TRP A 442 -27.18 -16.14 -13.20
N GLN A 443 -27.22 -16.63 -14.45
CA GLN A 443 -27.91 -17.89 -14.77
C GLN A 443 -27.32 -19.08 -14.01
N CYS A 444 -25.99 -19.15 -13.87
CA CYS A 444 -25.36 -20.25 -13.15
C CYS A 444 -25.73 -20.26 -11.66
N LYS A 445 -25.79 -19.07 -11.05
CA LYS A 445 -26.13 -18.88 -9.64
C LYS A 445 -27.59 -19.19 -9.35
N GLU A 446 -28.51 -18.73 -10.18
CA GLU A 446 -29.94 -19.08 -10.08
C GLU A 446 -30.16 -20.59 -10.14
N ASN A 447 -29.43 -21.27 -11.03
CA ASN A 447 -29.46 -22.72 -11.16
C ASN A 447 -28.64 -23.46 -10.09
N LYS A 448 -28.01 -22.75 -9.14
CA LYS A 448 -27.11 -23.29 -8.10
C LYS A 448 -25.97 -24.17 -8.64
N LYS A 449 -25.52 -23.89 -9.87
CA LYS A 449 -24.45 -24.64 -10.57
C LYS A 449 -23.05 -24.10 -10.31
N CYS A 450 -22.94 -22.87 -9.80
CA CYS A 450 -21.67 -22.23 -9.47
C CYS A 450 -21.61 -21.92 -7.97
N SER A 451 -20.53 -22.35 -7.31
CA SER A 451 -20.29 -22.10 -5.88
C SER A 451 -19.56 -20.78 -5.62
N LYS A 452 -18.76 -20.29 -6.58
CA LYS A 452 -17.98 -19.05 -6.47
C LYS A 452 -18.19 -18.19 -7.71
N VAL A 453 -18.55 -16.92 -7.50
CA VAL A 453 -18.77 -15.93 -8.55
C VAL A 453 -17.80 -14.77 -8.32
N PRO A 454 -16.97 -14.40 -9.32
CA PRO A 454 -15.96 -13.36 -9.13
C PRO A 454 -16.57 -11.96 -9.12
N ASN A 455 -15.99 -11.05 -8.33
CA ASN A 455 -16.24 -9.61 -8.49
C ASN A 455 -15.47 -9.07 -9.70
N THR A 456 -15.83 -7.88 -10.16
CA THR A 456 -15.17 -7.27 -11.31
C THR A 456 -13.80 -6.69 -10.98
N LEU A 457 -13.74 -5.72 -10.07
CA LEU A 457 -12.48 -5.09 -9.69
C LEU A 457 -12.34 -5.09 -8.17
N LEU A 458 -11.23 -5.64 -7.67
CA LEU A 458 -10.84 -5.61 -6.26
C LEU A 458 -9.61 -4.73 -6.07
N ILE A 459 -9.68 -3.80 -5.11
CA ILE A 459 -8.54 -3.05 -4.59
C ILE A 459 -8.34 -3.49 -3.15
N SER A 460 -7.16 -4.02 -2.84
CA SER A 460 -6.87 -4.55 -1.51
C SER A 460 -5.53 -4.09 -0.96
N ASN A 461 -5.42 -3.94 0.37
CA ASN A 461 -4.16 -3.66 1.07
C ASN A 461 -3.42 -2.40 0.54
N SER A 462 -4.16 -1.39 0.09
CA SER A 462 -3.60 -0.27 -0.67
C SER A 462 -3.83 1.07 0.03
N VAL A 463 -2.92 2.03 -0.16
CA VAL A 463 -2.99 3.37 0.48
C VAL A 463 -2.93 4.48 -0.55
N GLY A 464 -3.82 5.47 -0.44
CA GLY A 464 -3.82 6.62 -1.35
C GLY A 464 -4.30 6.24 -2.74
N VAL A 465 -5.49 5.65 -2.81
CA VAL A 465 -6.09 5.13 -4.05
C VAL A 465 -7.07 6.15 -4.63
N GLY A 466 -7.03 6.38 -5.94
CA GLY A 466 -8.02 7.15 -6.69
C GLY A 466 -8.66 6.31 -7.79
N VAL A 467 -9.99 6.27 -7.89
CA VAL A 467 -10.73 5.66 -9.01
C VAL A 467 -11.68 6.69 -9.58
N ASN A 468 -11.52 7.05 -10.85
CA ASN A 468 -12.26 8.16 -11.44
C ASN A 468 -12.69 7.94 -12.90
N GLY A 469 -13.91 8.36 -13.22
CA GLY A 469 -14.33 8.55 -14.62
C GLY A 469 -14.49 7.25 -15.42
N LEU A 470 -14.78 6.13 -14.76
CA LEU A 470 -14.95 4.80 -15.38
C LEU A 470 -16.41 4.40 -15.49
N LYS A 471 -16.71 3.64 -16.54
CA LYS A 471 -17.98 2.92 -16.69
C LYS A 471 -17.80 1.45 -16.35
N PHE A 472 -18.56 0.94 -15.39
CA PHE A 472 -18.64 -0.48 -15.06
C PHE A 472 -19.96 -1.05 -15.59
N ILE A 473 -19.91 -2.19 -16.26
CA ILE A 473 -21.08 -2.83 -16.87
C ILE A 473 -21.15 -4.30 -16.47
N ASP A 474 -22.34 -4.76 -16.08
CA ASP A 474 -22.71 -6.17 -15.95
C ASP A 474 -21.68 -7.01 -15.20
N SER A 475 -21.33 -6.59 -13.98
CA SER A 475 -20.44 -7.41 -13.14
C SER A 475 -21.08 -8.77 -12.82
N PRO A 476 -20.30 -9.88 -12.77
CA PRO A 476 -20.83 -11.18 -12.34
C PRO A 476 -21.36 -11.17 -10.90
N LYS A 477 -20.70 -10.41 -10.02
CA LYS A 477 -21.07 -10.13 -8.63
C LYS A 477 -20.84 -8.64 -8.37
N MET A 478 -20.01 -8.22 -7.42
CA MET A 478 -19.80 -6.79 -7.10
C MET A 478 -18.93 -6.09 -8.16
N HIS A 479 -19.21 -4.83 -8.50
CA HIS A 479 -18.46 -4.12 -9.55
C HIS A 479 -17.09 -3.63 -9.05
N LEU A 480 -17.08 -2.85 -7.96
CA LEU A 480 -15.87 -2.35 -7.32
C LEU A 480 -15.83 -2.76 -5.85
N VAL A 481 -14.78 -3.45 -5.43
CA VAL A 481 -14.53 -3.85 -4.04
C VAL A 481 -13.29 -3.13 -3.53
N ILE A 482 -13.41 -2.46 -2.39
CA ILE A 482 -12.33 -1.80 -1.66
C ILE A 482 -12.20 -2.53 -0.33
N ASP A 483 -11.10 -3.25 -0.14
CA ASP A 483 -10.85 -4.03 1.06
C ASP A 483 -9.51 -3.66 1.71
N SER A 484 -9.44 -3.67 3.03
CA SER A 484 -8.17 -3.53 3.78
C SER A 484 -7.33 -2.31 3.34
N SER A 485 -7.96 -1.19 2.96
CA SER A 485 -7.30 -0.07 2.29
C SER A 485 -7.52 1.25 3.02
N SER A 486 -6.66 2.25 2.79
CA SER A 486 -6.81 3.57 3.40
C SER A 486 -6.62 4.73 2.45
N LYS A 487 -7.29 5.86 2.74
CA LYS A 487 -7.23 7.08 1.92
C LYS A 487 -7.65 6.81 0.47
N VAL A 488 -8.89 6.32 0.31
CA VAL A 488 -9.44 5.92 -0.99
C VAL A 488 -10.44 6.98 -1.47
N GLN A 489 -10.32 7.40 -2.72
CA GLN A 489 -11.23 8.34 -3.37
C GLN A 489 -11.82 7.71 -4.63
N VAL A 490 -13.13 7.61 -4.69
CA VAL A 490 -13.89 7.12 -5.84
C VAL A 490 -14.82 8.23 -6.30
N SER A 491 -14.77 8.60 -7.59
CA SER A 491 -15.61 9.69 -8.10
C SER A 491 -15.97 9.53 -9.58
N GLN A 492 -17.08 10.15 -10.00
CA GLN A 492 -17.47 10.22 -11.42
C GLN A 492 -17.60 8.85 -12.09
N LEU A 493 -18.11 7.85 -11.37
CA LEU A 493 -18.35 6.53 -11.92
C LEU A 493 -19.76 6.42 -12.51
N SER A 494 -19.90 5.58 -13.54
CA SER A 494 -21.17 5.08 -14.03
C SER A 494 -21.18 3.56 -13.89
N VAL A 495 -21.98 3.03 -12.97
CA VAL A 495 -22.07 1.59 -12.70
C VAL A 495 -23.46 1.12 -13.09
N VAL A 496 -23.53 0.15 -14.01
CA VAL A 496 -24.79 -0.30 -14.61
C VAL A 496 -24.85 -1.83 -14.68
N ALA A 497 -25.91 -2.40 -14.11
CA ALA A 497 -26.33 -3.79 -14.34
C ALA A 497 -27.87 -3.87 -14.30
N PRO A 498 -28.50 -4.91 -14.85
CA PRO A 498 -29.94 -5.12 -14.76
C PRO A 498 -30.45 -5.16 -13.32
N GLU A 499 -31.66 -4.66 -13.07
CA GLU A 499 -32.30 -4.63 -11.74
C GLU A 499 -32.48 -6.03 -11.12
N ASP A 500 -32.62 -7.05 -11.95
CA ASP A 500 -32.76 -8.45 -11.55
C ASP A 500 -31.43 -9.19 -11.40
N SER A 501 -30.28 -8.52 -11.65
CA SER A 501 -28.97 -9.16 -11.55
C SER A 501 -28.56 -9.46 -10.09
N PRO A 502 -28.22 -10.71 -9.73
CA PRO A 502 -28.08 -11.13 -8.34
C PRO A 502 -26.73 -10.76 -7.70
N ASN A 503 -26.77 -9.94 -6.64
CA ASN A 503 -25.61 -9.48 -5.86
C ASN A 503 -24.59 -8.70 -6.67
N THR A 504 -25.10 -7.79 -7.50
CA THR A 504 -24.32 -6.89 -8.34
C THR A 504 -24.06 -5.55 -7.67
N ASP A 505 -23.61 -5.56 -6.41
CA ASP A 505 -23.31 -4.32 -5.67
C ASP A 505 -22.44 -3.38 -6.52
N GLY A 506 -22.71 -2.08 -6.43
CA GLY A 506 -21.94 -1.08 -7.15
C GLY A 506 -20.54 -0.93 -6.55
N ILE A 507 -20.47 -0.35 -5.36
CA ILE A 507 -19.22 -0.14 -4.63
C ILE A 507 -19.33 -0.80 -3.25
N HIS A 508 -18.44 -1.74 -2.98
CA HIS A 508 -18.35 -2.47 -1.72
C HIS A 508 -17.11 -2.01 -0.94
N VAL A 509 -17.28 -1.59 0.31
CA VAL A 509 -16.19 -1.12 1.18
C VAL A 509 -16.12 -2.01 2.42
N SER A 510 -14.98 -2.63 2.67
CA SER A 510 -14.71 -3.48 3.83
C SER A 510 -13.32 -3.20 4.41
N HIS A 511 -13.14 -3.36 5.73
CA HIS A 511 -11.83 -3.24 6.39
C HIS A 511 -11.04 -1.96 6.05
N SER A 512 -11.71 -0.85 5.73
CA SER A 512 -11.06 0.31 5.11
C SER A 512 -11.29 1.61 5.86
N GLN A 513 -10.31 2.51 5.82
CA GLN A 513 -10.33 3.78 6.54
C GLN A 513 -10.16 4.98 5.61
N ASP A 514 -10.83 6.09 5.89
CA ASP A 514 -10.75 7.33 5.10
C ASP A 514 -11.15 7.09 3.63
N VAL A 515 -12.37 6.59 3.41
CA VAL A 515 -12.91 6.29 2.08
C VAL A 515 -13.94 7.34 1.67
N GLN A 516 -13.80 7.87 0.45
CA GLN A 516 -14.74 8.83 -0.12
C GLN A 516 -15.31 8.28 -1.43
N VAL A 517 -16.62 8.24 -1.56
CA VAL A 517 -17.35 7.84 -2.76
C VAL A 517 -18.26 8.98 -3.18
N THR A 518 -17.98 9.64 -4.30
CA THR A 518 -18.69 10.86 -4.68
C THR A 518 -19.14 10.89 -6.15
N ASP A 519 -20.11 11.76 -6.46
CA ASP A 519 -20.39 12.22 -7.83
C ASP A 519 -20.62 11.10 -8.85
N SER A 520 -21.35 10.05 -8.48
CA SER A 520 -21.46 8.83 -9.29
C SER A 520 -22.91 8.43 -9.56
N PHE A 521 -23.15 7.74 -10.68
CA PHE A 521 -24.40 7.07 -10.99
C PHE A 521 -24.23 5.56 -10.81
N ILE A 522 -25.11 4.94 -10.03
CA ILE A 522 -25.06 3.51 -9.74
C ILE A 522 -26.48 2.94 -9.84
N GLY A 523 -26.70 2.08 -10.82
CA GLY A 523 -27.95 1.32 -10.98
C GLY A 523 -27.63 -0.14 -11.22
N THR A 524 -28.02 -1.01 -10.28
CA THR A 524 -27.69 -2.44 -10.30
C THR A 524 -28.86 -3.27 -9.76
N GLY A 525 -28.66 -4.57 -9.53
CA GLY A 525 -29.64 -5.43 -8.86
C GLY A 525 -29.43 -5.58 -7.35
N ASP A 526 -28.44 -4.90 -6.77
CA ASP A 526 -28.15 -4.95 -5.33
C ASP A 526 -27.74 -3.56 -4.80
N ASP A 527 -27.00 -3.50 -3.69
CA ASP A 527 -26.60 -2.26 -3.03
C ASP A 527 -25.82 -1.33 -3.98
N CYS A 528 -26.20 -0.04 -4.03
CA CYS A 528 -25.42 0.96 -4.76
C CYS A 528 -24.05 1.13 -4.11
N VAL A 529 -24.06 1.32 -2.78
CA VAL A 529 -22.86 1.31 -1.95
C VAL A 529 -23.13 0.45 -0.73
N SER A 530 -22.29 -0.55 -0.47
CA SER A 530 -22.33 -1.39 0.73
C SER A 530 -21.08 -1.18 1.59
N ILE A 531 -21.28 -0.91 2.88
CA ILE A 531 -20.21 -0.63 3.86
C ILE A 531 -20.22 -1.74 4.90
N GLN A 532 -19.18 -2.56 4.93
CA GLN A 532 -19.01 -3.69 5.82
C GLN A 532 -18.15 -3.36 7.04
N THR A 533 -18.07 -4.34 7.94
CA THR A 533 -17.20 -4.33 9.12
C THR A 533 -15.73 -4.01 8.81
N GLY A 534 -15.03 -3.54 9.84
CA GLY A 534 -13.67 -3.04 9.78
C GLY A 534 -13.53 -1.67 9.10
N SER A 535 -14.63 -1.02 8.73
CA SER A 535 -14.62 0.25 8.00
C SER A 535 -14.84 1.46 8.92
N SER A 536 -14.06 2.52 8.75
CA SER A 536 -14.20 3.76 9.53
C SER A 536 -13.95 5.02 8.70
N ASN A 537 -14.60 6.12 9.06
CA ASN A 537 -14.48 7.41 8.35
C ASN A 537 -14.79 7.26 6.83
N VAL A 538 -16.02 6.87 6.51
CA VAL A 538 -16.49 6.68 5.14
C VAL A 538 -17.50 7.76 4.78
N ILE A 539 -17.23 8.48 3.69
CA ILE A 539 -18.08 9.54 3.15
C ILE A 539 -18.66 9.08 1.82
N VAL A 540 -19.98 9.09 1.70
CA VAL A 540 -20.71 8.82 0.45
C VAL A 540 -21.53 10.06 0.12
N SER A 541 -21.27 10.74 -1.00
CA SER A 541 -22.04 11.94 -1.33
C SER A 541 -22.35 12.13 -2.80
N ARG A 542 -23.46 12.82 -3.12
CA ARG A 542 -23.84 13.14 -4.52
C ARG A 542 -23.93 11.90 -5.41
N ILE A 543 -24.54 10.84 -4.88
CA ILE A 543 -24.79 9.59 -5.61
C ILE A 543 -26.20 9.59 -6.16
N LYS A 544 -26.34 9.26 -7.45
CA LYS A 544 -27.61 8.88 -8.06
C LYS A 544 -27.71 7.36 -8.03
N CYS A 545 -28.48 6.84 -7.09
CA CYS A 545 -28.65 5.42 -6.81
C CYS A 545 -29.99 4.94 -7.36
N GLY A 546 -30.00 3.92 -8.21
CA GLY A 546 -31.24 3.31 -8.65
C GLY A 546 -31.26 2.88 -10.12
N PRO A 547 -31.87 1.72 -10.43
CA PRO A 547 -32.49 0.75 -9.49
C PRO A 547 -31.45 0.02 -8.61
N GLY A 548 -31.90 -0.76 -7.62
CA GLY A 548 -31.03 -1.51 -6.70
C GLY A 548 -31.53 -1.55 -5.26
N HIS A 549 -30.65 -1.82 -4.29
CA HIS A 549 -31.01 -1.98 -2.87
C HIS A 549 -30.70 -0.76 -1.99
N GLY A 550 -30.21 0.34 -2.54
CA GLY A 550 -29.91 1.57 -1.81
C GLY A 550 -28.47 1.66 -1.31
N ILE A 551 -28.24 2.49 -0.28
CA ILE A 551 -26.94 2.60 0.39
C ILE A 551 -27.08 1.88 1.74
N SER A 552 -26.27 0.84 1.92
CA SER A 552 -26.40 -0.10 3.03
C SER A 552 -25.14 -0.16 3.87
N ILE A 553 -25.31 -0.09 5.19
CA ILE A 553 -24.28 -0.44 6.17
C ILE A 553 -24.58 -1.87 6.63
N GLY A 554 -23.68 -2.81 6.31
CA GLY A 554 -23.82 -4.23 6.61
C GLY A 554 -24.03 -5.14 5.39
N SER A 555 -24.25 -6.44 5.58
CA SER A 555 -24.69 -7.08 6.83
C SER A 555 -23.58 -7.24 7.86
N LEU A 556 -23.80 -6.66 9.05
CA LEU A 556 -22.82 -6.65 10.13
C LEU A 556 -22.98 -7.83 11.08
N GLY A 557 -21.87 -8.35 11.60
CA GLY A 557 -21.89 -9.28 12.75
C GLY A 557 -22.21 -10.73 12.41
N ASP A 558 -21.88 -11.21 11.20
CA ASP A 558 -22.08 -12.62 10.79
C ASP A 558 -21.04 -13.55 11.43
N GLU A 559 -19.88 -13.70 10.76
CA GLU A 559 -18.77 -14.55 11.20
C GLU A 559 -17.78 -13.79 12.10
N GLU A 560 -17.75 -12.47 11.98
CA GLU A 560 -16.84 -11.59 12.72
C GLU A 560 -17.57 -10.48 13.47
N LYS A 561 -16.89 -9.94 14.49
CA LYS A 561 -17.42 -8.85 15.30
C LYS A 561 -17.52 -7.58 14.46
N ALA A 562 -18.71 -6.98 14.41
CA ALA A 562 -18.95 -5.73 13.70
C ALA A 562 -18.12 -4.59 14.30
N MET A 563 -17.41 -3.87 13.43
CA MET A 563 -16.69 -2.65 13.79
C MET A 563 -16.87 -1.62 12.66
N VAL A 564 -17.91 -0.79 12.77
CA VAL A 564 -18.18 0.29 11.81
C VAL A 564 -18.40 1.59 12.57
N GLU A 565 -17.71 2.65 12.19
CA GLU A 565 -17.93 3.97 12.77
C GLU A 565 -17.64 5.14 11.85
N GLN A 566 -18.23 6.30 12.15
CA GLN A 566 -17.98 7.56 11.45
C GLN A 566 -18.35 7.46 9.96
N ILE A 567 -19.62 7.17 9.69
CA ILE A 567 -20.15 7.06 8.33
C ILE A 567 -21.03 8.27 8.02
N HIS A 568 -20.77 8.92 6.90
CA HIS A 568 -21.55 10.09 6.47
C HIS A 568 -22.04 9.89 5.04
N VAL A 569 -23.36 9.80 4.87
CA VAL A 569 -24.03 9.68 3.57
C VAL A 569 -24.84 10.96 3.34
N SER A 570 -24.49 11.74 2.31
CA SER A 570 -25.13 13.04 2.07
C SER A 570 -25.49 13.34 0.62
N ASP A 571 -26.54 14.13 0.40
CA ASP A 571 -26.85 14.73 -0.90
C ASP A 571 -27.07 13.69 -2.01
N CYS A 572 -27.69 12.56 -1.69
CA CYS A 572 -27.93 11.44 -2.61
C CYS A 572 -29.38 11.38 -3.08
N GLN A 573 -29.58 10.89 -4.30
CA GLN A 573 -30.89 10.67 -4.92
C GLN A 573 -31.11 9.18 -5.13
N PHE A 574 -32.27 8.67 -4.71
CA PHE A 574 -32.67 7.28 -4.83
C PHE A 574 -33.88 7.16 -5.73
N THR A 575 -33.80 6.33 -6.78
CA THR A 575 -34.90 6.16 -7.74
C THR A 575 -35.21 4.68 -7.93
N GLY A 576 -36.43 4.26 -7.55
CA GLY A 576 -36.87 2.88 -7.74
C GLY A 576 -36.02 1.83 -7.02
N THR A 577 -35.34 2.19 -5.93
CA THR A 577 -34.56 1.26 -5.12
C THR A 577 -35.44 0.55 -4.10
N LYS A 578 -35.04 -0.64 -3.65
CA LYS A 578 -35.71 -1.34 -2.54
C LYS A 578 -35.53 -0.62 -1.20
N ASN A 579 -34.38 0.03 -0.98
CA ASN A 579 -34.17 0.81 0.22
C ASN A 579 -33.49 2.14 -0.12
N GLY A 580 -33.64 3.12 0.76
CA GLY A 580 -32.86 4.36 0.72
C GLY A 580 -31.61 4.22 1.59
N ALA A 581 -31.72 4.71 2.82
CA ALA A 581 -30.71 4.57 3.87
C ALA A 581 -30.97 3.29 4.69
N ARG A 582 -30.04 2.33 4.64
CA ARG A 582 -30.21 1.03 5.31
C ARG A 582 -29.04 0.70 6.24
N ILE A 583 -29.36 0.19 7.43
CA ILE A 583 -28.41 -0.49 8.32
C ILE A 583 -28.95 -1.91 8.54
N LYS A 584 -28.13 -2.94 8.25
CA LYS A 584 -28.50 -4.34 8.41
C LYS A 584 -27.45 -5.10 9.23
N SER A 585 -27.88 -5.86 10.22
CA SER A 585 -26.99 -6.71 11.02
C SER A 585 -27.63 -8.06 11.31
N TRP A 586 -26.80 -9.08 11.42
CA TRP A 586 -27.24 -10.45 11.63
C TRP A 586 -27.82 -10.65 13.01
N GLN A 587 -28.90 -11.43 13.07
CA GLN A 587 -29.46 -11.88 14.32
C GLN A 587 -28.45 -12.76 15.07
N GLY A 588 -28.11 -12.38 16.31
CA GLY A 588 -27.07 -13.06 17.08
C GLY A 588 -25.68 -12.45 16.92
N GLY A 589 -25.51 -11.46 16.05
CA GLY A 589 -24.23 -10.79 15.83
C GLY A 589 -23.73 -10.03 17.06
N SER A 590 -22.50 -9.54 16.98
CA SER A 590 -21.87 -8.76 18.06
C SER A 590 -20.98 -7.65 17.50
N GLY A 591 -20.61 -6.68 18.34
CA GLY A 591 -19.81 -5.53 17.91
C GLY A 591 -20.59 -4.23 17.94
N PHE A 592 -20.20 -3.26 17.12
CA PHE A 592 -20.84 -1.96 17.05
C PHE A 592 -20.93 -1.38 15.63
N ALA A 593 -21.96 -0.56 15.44
CA ALA A 593 -22.12 0.38 14.34
C ALA A 593 -22.51 1.74 14.94
N ARG A 594 -21.64 2.74 14.87
CA ARG A 594 -21.89 4.03 15.55
C ARG A 594 -21.45 5.26 14.79
N ASP A 595 -21.96 6.42 15.20
CA ASP A 595 -21.60 7.71 14.62
C ASP A 595 -21.89 7.73 13.11
N ILE A 596 -23.16 7.46 12.77
CA ILE A 596 -23.63 7.31 11.39
C ILE A 596 -24.60 8.45 11.07
N THR A 597 -24.42 9.11 9.93
CA THR A 597 -25.30 10.18 9.47
C THR A 597 -25.78 9.90 8.05
N PHE A 598 -27.08 10.01 7.83
CA PHE A 598 -27.75 10.04 6.54
C PHE A 598 -28.46 11.38 6.42
N GLN A 599 -28.03 12.24 5.50
CA GLN A 599 -28.50 13.63 5.43
C GLN A 599 -28.81 14.07 4.00
N ASN A 600 -29.82 14.90 3.79
CA ASN A 600 -30.17 15.46 2.47
C ASN A 600 -30.39 14.37 1.41
N LEU A 601 -31.36 13.48 1.66
CA LEU A 601 -31.64 12.35 0.76
C LEU A 601 -32.99 12.53 0.07
N ASP A 602 -32.98 12.46 -1.27
CA ASP A 602 -34.19 12.53 -2.08
C ASP A 602 -34.61 11.13 -2.53
N MET A 603 -35.87 10.78 -2.27
CA MET A 603 -36.43 9.46 -2.52
C MET A 603 -37.51 9.51 -3.60
N THR A 604 -37.36 8.75 -4.67
CA THR A 604 -38.34 8.64 -5.76
C THR A 604 -38.78 7.20 -5.92
N SER A 605 -39.99 6.88 -5.47
CA SER A 605 -40.58 5.54 -5.56
C SER A 605 -39.71 4.44 -4.93
N VAL A 606 -39.05 4.75 -3.81
CA VAL A 606 -38.21 3.80 -3.06
C VAL A 606 -39.10 2.88 -2.23
N GLU A 607 -38.85 1.56 -2.16
CA GLU A 607 -39.74 0.68 -1.39
C GLU A 607 -39.69 1.00 0.12
N HIS A 608 -38.50 1.04 0.71
CA HIS A 608 -38.29 1.36 2.12
C HIS A 608 -37.22 2.46 2.29
N PRO A 609 -37.61 3.75 2.27
CA PRO A 609 -36.68 4.87 2.39
C PRO A 609 -35.69 4.81 3.56
N ILE A 610 -36.11 4.36 4.75
CA ILE A 610 -35.27 4.30 5.95
C ILE A 610 -35.43 2.92 6.60
N VAL A 611 -34.32 2.21 6.78
CA VAL A 611 -34.32 0.85 7.35
C VAL A 611 -33.19 0.68 8.39
N ILE A 612 -33.54 0.16 9.57
CA ILE A 612 -32.61 -0.50 10.48
C ILE A 612 -33.16 -1.91 10.72
N ASP A 613 -32.38 -2.93 10.39
CA ASP A 613 -32.75 -4.34 10.56
C ASP A 613 -31.65 -5.09 11.34
N GLN A 614 -31.89 -5.39 12.62
CA GLN A 614 -31.02 -6.25 13.44
C GLN A 614 -31.41 -7.74 13.40
N PHE A 615 -32.38 -8.11 12.57
CA PHE A 615 -32.90 -9.47 12.44
C PHE A 615 -32.54 -10.10 11.09
N TYR A 616 -31.53 -9.57 10.41
CA TYR A 616 -31.13 -10.04 9.09
C TYR A 616 -30.77 -11.53 9.13
N CYS A 617 -31.34 -12.30 8.20
CA CYS A 617 -31.07 -13.72 8.04
C CYS A 617 -31.32 -14.18 6.60
N ASN A 618 -30.40 -14.95 6.02
CA ASN A 618 -30.48 -15.37 4.60
C ASN A 618 -31.21 -16.71 4.36
N GLY A 619 -31.94 -17.23 5.35
CA GLY A 619 -32.67 -18.50 5.26
C GLY A 619 -31.81 -19.77 5.18
N GLN A 620 -30.48 -19.66 5.07
CA GLN A 620 -29.54 -20.80 5.11
C GLN A 620 -29.10 -21.12 6.55
N HIS A 621 -29.14 -20.15 7.46
CA HIS A 621 -28.95 -20.36 8.89
C HIS A 621 -30.33 -20.53 9.55
N ASN A 622 -30.45 -21.46 10.50
CA ASN A 622 -31.64 -21.55 11.35
C ASN A 622 -31.78 -20.22 12.13
N CYS A 623 -32.58 -19.28 11.62
CA CYS A 623 -32.86 -17.96 12.18
C CYS A 623 -33.65 -18.11 13.50
N LYS A 624 -33.00 -18.64 14.54
CA LYS A 624 -33.58 -18.73 15.87
C LYS A 624 -33.45 -17.37 16.54
N ASN A 625 -34.40 -17.04 17.41
CA ASN A 625 -34.26 -15.86 18.24
C ASN A 625 -33.00 -15.95 19.10
N GLN A 626 -32.09 -15.00 18.89
CA GLN A 626 -30.86 -14.86 19.66
C GLN A 626 -30.89 -13.57 20.49
N THR A 627 -30.17 -13.57 21.60
CA THR A 627 -30.13 -12.44 22.54
C THR A 627 -28.97 -11.48 22.29
N SER A 628 -27.94 -11.91 21.55
CA SER A 628 -26.87 -11.04 21.06
C SER A 628 -27.31 -10.27 19.81
N ALA A 629 -26.83 -9.04 19.68
CA ALA A 629 -26.96 -8.21 18.48
C ALA A 629 -25.79 -7.21 18.42
N VAL A 630 -25.53 -6.68 17.22
CA VAL A 630 -24.59 -5.57 17.02
C VAL A 630 -25.13 -4.31 17.68
N GLN A 631 -24.36 -3.63 18.53
CA GLN A 631 -24.81 -2.37 19.13
C GLN A 631 -24.85 -1.26 18.06
N ILE A 632 -26.06 -0.86 17.66
CA ILE A 632 -26.26 0.30 16.79
C ILE A 632 -26.51 1.53 17.67
N SER A 633 -25.73 2.59 17.49
CA SER A 633 -25.86 3.78 18.34
C SER A 633 -25.44 5.09 17.65
N ASN A 634 -25.99 6.22 18.08
CA ASN A 634 -25.68 7.54 17.54
C ASN A 634 -25.84 7.60 16.01
N VAL A 635 -27.08 7.40 15.57
CA VAL A 635 -27.46 7.44 14.15
C VAL A 635 -28.38 8.62 13.89
N LEU A 636 -28.00 9.50 12.97
CA LEU A 636 -28.80 10.63 12.52
C LEU A 636 -29.35 10.40 11.12
N PHE A 637 -30.67 10.52 10.98
CA PHE A 637 -31.36 10.67 9.71
C PHE A 637 -31.92 12.09 9.65
N GLU A 638 -31.46 12.91 8.73
CA GLU A 638 -31.86 14.32 8.64
C GLU A 638 -32.22 14.74 7.21
N ASN A 639 -33.31 15.50 7.07
CA ASN A 639 -33.72 16.10 5.80
C ASN A 639 -33.87 15.06 4.68
N ILE A 640 -34.70 14.04 4.91
CA ILE A 640 -35.00 12.97 3.94
C ILE A 640 -36.42 13.20 3.40
N ARG A 641 -36.56 13.33 2.09
CA ARG A 641 -37.82 13.72 1.45
C ARG A 641 -38.16 12.84 0.25
N GLY A 642 -39.44 12.75 -0.09
CA GLY A 642 -39.88 12.13 -1.35
C GLY A 642 -40.93 11.05 -1.17
N SER A 643 -40.90 9.99 -1.98
CA SER A 643 -41.96 9.00 -2.04
C SER A 643 -41.51 7.55 -1.79
N SER A 644 -42.39 6.81 -1.13
CA SER A 644 -42.30 5.38 -0.86
C SER A 644 -43.24 4.59 -1.76
N SER A 645 -42.77 3.46 -2.31
CA SER A 645 -43.59 2.54 -3.11
C SER A 645 -44.19 1.38 -2.30
N LYS A 646 -43.79 1.21 -1.04
CA LYS A 646 -44.45 0.31 -0.08
C LYS A 646 -45.14 1.08 1.03
N LYS A 647 -46.09 0.39 1.67
CA LYS A 647 -46.84 0.92 2.81
C LYS A 647 -45.93 1.27 3.99
N VAL A 648 -44.95 0.45 4.32
CA VAL A 648 -44.00 0.72 5.41
C VAL A 648 -42.82 1.50 4.84
N ALA A 649 -42.75 2.80 5.07
CA ALA A 649 -41.69 3.64 4.52
C ALA A 649 -40.46 3.76 5.44
N ILE A 650 -40.69 3.67 6.75
CA ILE A 650 -39.66 3.70 7.79
C ILE A 650 -39.79 2.39 8.56
N ASP A 651 -38.72 1.60 8.60
CA ASP A 651 -38.68 0.31 9.31
C ASP A 651 -37.49 0.28 10.26
N LEU A 652 -37.74 0.44 11.57
CA LEU A 652 -36.71 0.42 12.60
C LEU A 652 -36.90 -0.80 13.51
N ALA A 653 -36.30 -1.92 13.12
CA ALA A 653 -36.41 -3.20 13.80
C ALA A 653 -35.11 -3.52 14.56
N CYS A 654 -35.12 -3.28 15.87
CA CYS A 654 -33.99 -3.54 16.75
C CYS A 654 -34.31 -4.58 17.84
N SER A 655 -33.26 -5.23 18.35
CA SER A 655 -33.34 -6.21 19.42
C SER A 655 -33.81 -5.57 20.72
N LYS A 656 -34.64 -6.30 21.49
CA LYS A 656 -35.08 -5.85 22.82
C LYS A 656 -34.00 -6.00 23.89
N THR A 657 -33.04 -6.90 23.68
CA THR A 657 -31.92 -7.14 24.61
C THR A 657 -30.74 -6.21 24.33
N VAL A 658 -30.48 -5.90 23.06
CA VAL A 658 -29.44 -4.95 22.63
C VAL A 658 -30.12 -3.89 21.75
N ARG A 659 -30.74 -2.92 22.41
CA ARG A 659 -31.53 -1.87 21.78
C ARG A 659 -30.66 -0.94 20.93
N CYS A 660 -31.23 -0.39 19.87
CA CYS A 660 -30.61 0.71 19.14
C CYS A 660 -30.75 2.00 19.96
N THR A 661 -29.66 2.73 20.19
CA THR A 661 -29.65 3.88 21.11
C THR A 661 -29.23 5.17 20.43
N SER A 662 -29.75 6.32 20.89
CA SER A 662 -29.45 7.63 20.31
C SER A 662 -29.76 7.69 18.81
N ILE A 663 -30.90 7.14 18.39
CA ILE A 663 -31.40 7.25 17.02
C ILE A 663 -32.18 8.56 16.87
N THR A 664 -31.80 9.40 15.91
CA THR A 664 -32.43 10.71 15.69
C THR A 664 -33.00 10.79 14.29
N LEU A 665 -34.30 11.08 14.17
CA LEU A 665 -34.97 11.37 12.91
C LEU A 665 -35.41 12.83 12.91
N LYS A 666 -34.91 13.62 11.97
CA LYS A 666 -35.20 15.04 11.86
C LYS A 666 -35.58 15.43 10.44
N ASP A 667 -36.65 16.21 10.30
CA ASP A 667 -37.10 16.77 9.02
C ASP A 667 -37.32 15.69 7.94
N ILE A 668 -38.05 14.63 8.29
CA ILE A 668 -38.39 13.51 7.40
C ILE A 668 -39.77 13.78 6.78
N GLN A 669 -39.84 13.85 5.45
CA GLN A 669 -41.08 14.14 4.71
C GLN A 669 -41.29 13.14 3.58
N LEU A 670 -41.90 12.00 3.92
CA LEU A 670 -42.20 10.94 2.98
C LEU A 670 -43.70 10.89 2.66
N THR A 671 -44.03 10.52 1.42
CA THR A 671 -45.41 10.27 0.96
C THR A 671 -45.52 8.94 0.23
N SER A 672 -46.73 8.43 0.03
CA SER A 672 -46.96 7.32 -0.90
C SER A 672 -46.68 7.75 -2.34
N ASN A 673 -46.17 6.85 -3.18
CA ASN A 673 -46.14 7.03 -4.64
C ASN A 673 -47.53 6.79 -5.27
N GLU A 674 -48.41 6.05 -4.60
CA GLU A 674 -49.79 5.79 -5.01
C GLU A 674 -50.73 6.86 -4.44
N THR A 675 -51.46 7.53 -5.34
CA THR A 675 -52.43 8.58 -4.99
C THR A 675 -53.50 8.06 -4.03
N GLY A 676 -53.69 8.76 -2.91
CA GLY A 676 -54.73 8.44 -1.92
C GLY A 676 -54.38 7.30 -0.95
N LYS A 677 -53.20 6.67 -1.07
CA LYS A 677 -52.71 5.72 -0.07
C LYS A 677 -51.83 6.41 0.96
N GLU A 678 -51.92 5.97 2.20
CA GLU A 678 -51.06 6.41 3.29
C GLU A 678 -49.90 5.44 3.50
N ILE A 679 -48.76 5.98 3.90
CA ILE A 679 -47.58 5.22 4.34
C ILE A 679 -47.48 5.26 5.86
N THR A 680 -46.83 4.26 6.43
CA THR A 680 -46.68 4.03 7.86
C THR A 680 -45.21 3.84 8.23
N ALA A 681 -44.90 3.97 9.53
CA ALA A 681 -43.62 3.58 10.10
C ALA A 681 -43.77 2.38 11.03
N TYR A 682 -42.81 1.46 10.99
CA TYR A 682 -42.62 0.42 12.00
C TYR A 682 -41.44 0.79 12.90
N CYS A 683 -41.56 0.50 14.19
CA CYS A 683 -40.48 0.68 15.13
C CYS A 683 -40.61 -0.25 16.35
N ASP A 684 -39.54 -0.98 16.66
CA ASP A 684 -39.40 -1.77 17.88
C ASP A 684 -37.93 -1.79 18.34
N GLY A 685 -37.68 -1.85 19.65
CA GLY A 685 -36.32 -1.96 20.18
C GLY A 685 -35.42 -0.71 20.04
N VAL A 686 -36.00 0.47 19.78
CA VAL A 686 -35.24 1.71 19.51
C VAL A 686 -35.45 2.75 20.62
N ASP A 687 -34.35 3.37 21.07
CA ASP A 687 -34.33 4.52 21.95
C ASP A 687 -33.78 5.74 21.20
N GLY A 688 -34.61 6.78 21.06
CA GLY A 688 -34.28 7.89 20.17
C GLY A 688 -35.30 9.02 20.18
N THR A 689 -35.08 9.99 19.30
CA THR A 689 -35.93 11.17 19.17
C THR A 689 -36.37 11.46 17.74
N GLY A 690 -37.56 12.04 17.59
CA GLY A 690 -38.12 12.50 16.34
C GLY A 690 -38.48 13.99 16.39
N SER A 691 -38.20 14.73 15.31
CA SER A 691 -38.65 16.12 15.13
C SER A 691 -39.07 16.36 13.68
N SER A 692 -40.33 16.74 13.46
CA SER A 692 -40.90 16.92 12.11
C SER A 692 -40.73 15.67 11.22
N VAL A 693 -41.33 14.55 11.64
CA VAL A 693 -41.21 13.24 10.97
C VAL A 693 -42.56 12.79 10.42
N LYS A 694 -42.63 12.56 9.11
CA LYS A 694 -43.78 12.00 8.40
C LYS A 694 -43.34 10.81 7.53
N PRO A 695 -43.95 9.61 7.69
CA PRO A 695 -45.02 9.26 8.64
C PRO A 695 -44.55 9.24 10.10
N GLU A 696 -45.48 9.39 11.05
CA GLU A 696 -45.17 9.42 12.48
C GLU A 696 -44.54 8.10 12.97
N VAL A 697 -43.46 8.20 13.74
CA VAL A 697 -42.75 7.05 14.34
C VAL A 697 -43.03 7.00 15.84
N LYS A 698 -44.00 6.16 16.25
CA LYS A 698 -44.58 6.17 17.60
C LYS A 698 -43.64 5.83 18.75
N CYS A 699 -42.56 5.09 18.49
CA CYS A 699 -41.61 4.66 19.53
C CYS A 699 -40.62 5.76 19.94
N LEU A 700 -40.45 6.81 19.11
CA LEU A 700 -39.46 7.85 19.32
C LEU A 700 -40.05 8.97 20.17
N ALA A 701 -39.26 9.50 21.10
CA ALA A 701 -39.66 10.67 21.88
C ALA A 701 -39.71 11.91 20.98
N GLN A 702 -40.79 12.68 21.04
CA GLN A 702 -40.92 13.91 20.25
C GLN A 702 -40.09 15.02 20.90
N GLN A 703 -39.12 15.59 20.16
CA GLN A 703 -38.46 16.82 20.57
C GLN A 703 -39.39 18.00 20.24
N ARG A 704 -39.75 18.76 21.28
CA ARG A 704 -40.64 19.94 21.16
C ARG A 704 -39.94 21.13 20.55
#